data_AF-A0A7J6HAX6-F1
#
_entry.id   AF-A0A7J6HAX6-F1
#
_cell.length_a   1.000
_cell.length_b   1.000
_cell.length_c   1.000
_cell.angle_alpha   90.00
_cell.angle_beta   90.00
_cell.angle_gamma   90.00
#
_symmetry.space_group_name_H-M   'P 1'
#
loop_
_entity.id
_entity.type
_entity.pdbx_description
1 polymer ?
#
loop_
_entity_poly.entity_id
_entity_poly.type
_entity_poly.pdbx_seq_one_letter_code
_entity_poly.pdbx_strand_id
1 'polypeptide(L)'
;GNRARVSSSSSSNHSKRGLFVAPIKAILIGNIINKLTSNVRLVVTVLPTLGGVLTNVGIGKGIDDAQDFFGHSLLIELASAELDPKSGSERKRIKGYAHKTSLIDILGKVTYEVDFDIPKEFGELGAILVENEHHKEMFLKDIKIDGEGLLNGPVTINCESWIHSKSQNPQKRSFLPSNTPSGLKKLREEDLKSLRGNGEGQRKKHERIYDYDVYNDLGSPDLMSDLKRPVLGGKEHPYPRRCRTGRHPSRSDPQTESRLSSDVLFYIPRDENFSEIKQMTFGAKTLFSVMHALVPSLEGLLVDKEGFPYFTAIDTLFDEGIKIPPNHHNKSLLKSALPRLVKAASDVDDVLQFVPPEPMDRDKFFWLRDEEFGRQTLAGLNPHGIQLVTAIEQKKLFMLDYMDLLLPFVEKVRELEGTTLYGSRALFFLTEEGTLRPLAIELTRPQMDDKPQWKQVFTPTWNATGDWLWRLAKAHVLAHDSGVHQLVKDTLYTMEINALARQLLINSNGIIESTFSPGKFSMEISSAAYDKLWRFDHEALPADLISRGIATEDPDSPHGLKLNIEDYPFANDGLLIWDALKQWVTSYVNHYYSDSSQVELDEELQSWWTEIRTVGHEDKKDEPWWPTLETPEDLIQILTTIVWVTSGHHAAVNFGQYTYAGYFPNRATIARTNVPTEDPTDEEWKYFIDKPEGTLLQCLPSKLQAAKVMAVLNVLSTHSPEEEYLGEALEPSWGDDTYIKATFEQFSGRLKEIEGIIDERNGNQELRNRNGAGIAPYELLKPSSEPGVTGMGGEAGYNSELGFRLSPSLGVGSGSGFRAWLRTGSGFGSESGDGVRVQVQFKVQIRYDLDHETGLEKKTINKYAHRSSLWNKEGIQYETDLDVSADFGTVGAVLVENEHHKEMYIKNIVLQGFPNGPVNSYLPSQTPSGLRRLREEELETLRGNGRGERKFFERIYDYDVYNDLGDPDKSEDLKRPVLGGKNRPFPRRCRTGRPPTQRGNYINIKLND
;
A
#
# COMPACT_ATOMS: atom_id res chain seq x y z
N GLY A 1 29.13 -67.80 4.44
CA GLY A 1 29.30 -68.70 3.27
C GLY A 1 28.24 -68.42 2.24
N ASN A 2 28.54 -68.74 0.96
CA ASN A 2 27.64 -69.23 -0.12
C ASN A 2 26.20 -68.67 -0.23
N ARG A 3 25.63 -68.26 -1.39
CA ARG A 3 25.99 -68.16 -2.83
C ARG A 3 24.86 -67.34 -3.54
N ALA A 4 24.94 -66.81 -4.77
CA ALA A 4 26.04 -66.27 -5.58
C ALA A 4 25.51 -65.78 -6.97
N ARG A 5 26.04 -64.66 -7.50
CA ARG A 5 26.13 -64.27 -8.95
C ARG A 5 24.82 -63.92 -9.72
N VAL A 6 24.66 -62.69 -10.25
CA VAL A 6 25.24 -62.05 -11.47
C VAL A 6 24.44 -62.32 -12.77
N SER A 7 23.85 -61.26 -13.36
CA SER A 7 24.10 -60.82 -14.76
C SER A 7 23.34 -59.54 -15.13
N SER A 8 23.96 -58.69 -15.94
CA SER A 8 23.46 -57.41 -16.48
C SER A 8 22.68 -57.55 -17.80
N SER A 9 21.70 -56.68 -18.05
CA SER A 9 21.54 -55.99 -19.36
C SER A 9 20.44 -54.92 -19.34
N SER A 10 20.68 -53.83 -20.06
CA SER A 10 19.75 -52.72 -20.28
C SER A 10 18.55 -53.04 -21.17
N SER A 11 17.38 -52.49 -20.85
CA SER A 11 16.38 -52.09 -21.86
C SER A 11 15.58 -50.89 -21.37
N SER A 12 15.72 -49.76 -22.07
CA SER A 12 14.95 -48.54 -21.86
C SER A 12 13.47 -48.73 -22.18
N ASN A 13 12.58 -48.10 -21.40
CA ASN A 13 11.28 -47.66 -21.91
C ASN A 13 10.85 -46.36 -21.21
N HIS A 14 10.38 -45.39 -22.01
CA HIS A 14 9.95 -44.08 -21.54
C HIS A 14 8.48 -44.06 -21.09
N SER A 15 8.22 -43.56 -19.89
CA SER A 15 6.99 -42.86 -19.49
C SER A 15 7.36 -41.91 -18.33
N LYS A 16 7.54 -40.59 -18.51
CA LYS A 16 6.53 -39.53 -18.75
C LYS A 16 5.33 -39.56 -17.77
N ARG A 17 5.25 -38.47 -16.96
CA ARG A 17 4.12 -37.97 -16.12
C ARG A 17 3.88 -38.75 -14.81
N GLY A 18 3.56 -38.12 -13.67
CA GLY A 18 3.55 -36.68 -13.28
C GLY A 18 3.86 -36.55 -11.77
N LEU A 19 4.27 -35.42 -11.17
CA LEU A 19 3.76 -34.02 -11.24
C LEU A 19 2.33 -33.90 -10.67
N PHE A 20 2.15 -33.62 -9.37
CA PHE A 20 0.88 -33.17 -8.73
C PHE A 20 1.13 -32.75 -7.25
N VAL A 21 1.12 -31.49 -6.75
CA VAL A 21 0.54 -30.16 -7.13
C VAL A 21 1.15 -29.04 -6.21
N ALA A 22 0.84 -27.71 -6.33
CA ALA A 22 1.14 -26.63 -5.32
C ALA A 22 0.39 -25.27 -5.46
N PRO A 23 -0.17 -24.57 -4.43
CA PRO A 23 -1.62 -24.36 -4.14
C PRO A 23 -2.41 -23.18 -4.74
N ILE A 24 -3.76 -23.32 -4.70
CA ILE A 24 -4.86 -22.32 -4.58
C ILE A 24 -6.22 -23.07 -4.65
N LYS A 25 -7.36 -22.73 -4.01
CA LYS A 25 -7.78 -21.84 -2.89
C LYS A 25 -8.65 -22.71 -1.93
N ALA A 26 -9.15 -22.24 -0.77
CA ALA A 26 -9.96 -23.06 0.16
C ALA A 26 -11.47 -22.81 0.10
N ILE A 27 -12.25 -23.87 -0.11
CA ILE A 27 -13.72 -23.89 0.04
C ILE A 27 -14.12 -25.29 0.52
N LEU A 28 -14.95 -25.40 1.57
CA LEU A 28 -15.44 -26.67 2.09
C LEU A 28 -16.72 -27.14 1.36
N ILE A 29 -16.66 -27.25 0.03
CA ILE A 29 -17.83 -27.69 -0.78
C ILE A 29 -18.19 -29.15 -0.46
N GLY A 30 -17.17 -29.98 -0.20
CA GLY A 30 -17.21 -31.46 -0.12
C GLY A 30 -18.05 -32.11 1.00
N ASN A 31 -18.84 -31.34 1.75
CA ASN A 31 -19.75 -31.86 2.78
C ASN A 31 -21.20 -31.39 2.60
N ILE A 32 -21.50 -30.47 1.67
CA ILE A 32 -22.79 -29.77 1.63
C ILE A 32 -23.74 -30.32 0.53
N ILE A 33 -23.20 -30.94 -0.52
CA ILE A 33 -23.95 -31.27 -1.76
C ILE A 33 -24.19 -32.80 -1.89
N ASN A 34 -24.43 -33.47 -0.77
CA ASN A 34 -24.45 -34.94 -0.69
C ASN A 34 -25.75 -35.64 -1.20
N LYS A 35 -26.56 -34.94 -2.03
CA LYS A 35 -27.67 -35.42 -2.91
C LYS A 35 -28.51 -34.24 -3.43
N LEU A 36 -28.10 -33.59 -4.52
CA LEU A 36 -29.01 -32.71 -5.26
C LEU A 36 -29.61 -33.44 -6.48
N THR A 37 -30.95 -33.41 -6.57
CA THR A 37 -31.69 -33.48 -7.84
C THR A 37 -32.63 -32.31 -7.82
N SER A 38 -32.07 -31.16 -8.12
CA SER A 38 -32.66 -29.90 -7.71
C SER A 38 -32.20 -28.77 -8.62
N ASN A 39 -33.04 -27.76 -8.71
CA ASN A 39 -32.66 -26.45 -9.21
C ASN A 39 -31.69 -25.80 -8.21
N VAL A 40 -30.55 -25.31 -8.71
CA VAL A 40 -29.53 -24.58 -7.95
C VAL A 40 -29.35 -23.20 -8.57
N ARG A 41 -29.55 -22.15 -7.76
CA ARG A 41 -29.31 -20.77 -8.14
C ARG A 41 -27.93 -20.34 -7.68
N LEU A 42 -27.18 -19.69 -8.55
CA LEU A 42 -25.96 -18.99 -8.21
C LEU A 42 -26.17 -17.49 -8.33
N VAL A 43 -25.80 -16.75 -7.28
CA VAL A 43 -25.79 -15.29 -7.23
C VAL A 43 -24.32 -14.83 -7.20
N VAL A 44 -23.88 -14.17 -8.26
CA VAL A 44 -22.51 -13.72 -8.48
C VAL A 44 -22.43 -12.22 -8.17
N THR A 45 -21.69 -11.86 -7.13
CA THR A 45 -21.50 -10.46 -6.69
C THR A 45 -20.20 -9.91 -7.28
N VAL A 46 -20.30 -8.82 -8.05
CA VAL A 46 -19.12 -8.11 -8.59
C VAL A 46 -19.09 -6.65 -8.16
N LEU A 47 -17.88 -6.09 -8.08
CA LEU A 47 -17.62 -4.66 -7.97
C LEU A 47 -17.19 -4.12 -9.35
N PRO A 48 -17.89 -3.11 -9.90
CA PRO A 48 -17.48 -2.42 -11.11
C PRO A 48 -16.34 -1.45 -10.81
N THR A 49 -15.39 -1.31 -11.74
CA THR A 49 -14.31 -0.32 -11.65
C THR A 49 -14.86 1.10 -11.52
N LEU A 50 -14.31 1.92 -10.62
CA LEU A 50 -14.62 3.35 -10.47
C LEU A 50 -14.36 4.11 -11.77
N GLY A 51 -13.36 3.67 -12.54
CA GLY A 51 -13.15 4.13 -13.91
C GLY A 51 -14.37 3.92 -14.81
N GLY A 52 -15.09 2.80 -14.67
CA GLY A 52 -16.35 2.53 -15.37
C GLY A 52 -17.52 3.41 -14.92
N VAL A 53 -17.58 3.77 -13.63
CA VAL A 53 -18.61 4.67 -13.07
C VAL A 53 -18.46 6.09 -13.64
N LEU A 54 -17.23 6.57 -13.80
CA LEU A 54 -16.93 7.94 -14.28
C LEU A 54 -16.76 8.08 -15.81
N THR A 55 -16.40 7.02 -16.54
CA THR A 55 -16.25 7.03 -18.03
C THR A 55 -17.53 6.63 -18.77
N ASN A 56 -18.70 7.06 -18.28
CA ASN A 56 -20.00 6.48 -18.60
C ASN A 56 -20.59 6.81 -20.01
N VAL A 57 -19.77 7.28 -20.96
CA VAL A 57 -20.18 7.69 -22.31
C VAL A 57 -19.17 7.22 -23.37
N GLY A 58 -19.35 6.00 -23.88
CA GLY A 58 -18.50 5.41 -24.92
C GLY A 58 -19.22 4.33 -25.73
N ILE A 59 -18.78 4.10 -26.97
CA ILE A 59 -19.49 3.28 -27.97
C ILE A 59 -19.68 1.81 -27.54
N GLY A 60 -18.76 1.26 -26.73
CA GLY A 60 -18.87 -0.10 -26.18
C GLY A 60 -20.10 -0.32 -25.29
N LYS A 61 -20.65 0.74 -24.68
CA LYS A 61 -21.83 0.65 -23.81
C LYS A 61 -23.05 0.05 -24.51
N GLY A 62 -23.22 0.32 -25.82
CA GLY A 62 -24.32 -0.27 -26.59
C GLY A 62 -24.20 -1.77 -26.87
N ILE A 63 -23.04 -2.38 -26.59
CA ILE A 63 -22.82 -3.83 -26.71
C ILE A 63 -22.86 -4.49 -25.34
N ASP A 64 -22.17 -3.92 -24.32
CA ASP A 64 -22.21 -4.44 -22.95
C ASP A 64 -23.63 -4.33 -22.34
N ASP A 65 -24.33 -3.19 -22.51
CA ASP A 65 -25.73 -3.04 -22.07
C ASP A 65 -26.68 -3.97 -22.84
N ALA A 66 -26.35 -4.33 -24.10
CA ALA A 66 -27.12 -5.28 -24.88
C ALA A 66 -26.85 -6.74 -24.45
N GLN A 67 -25.61 -7.11 -24.11
CA GLN A 67 -25.29 -8.40 -23.52
C GLN A 67 -26.00 -8.58 -22.17
N ASP A 68 -26.02 -7.54 -21.33
CA ASP A 68 -26.81 -7.51 -20.09
C ASP A 68 -28.31 -7.68 -20.36
N PHE A 69 -28.85 -7.00 -21.38
CA PHE A 69 -30.26 -7.12 -21.79
C PHE A 69 -30.62 -8.51 -22.36
N PHE A 70 -29.71 -9.15 -23.08
CA PHE A 70 -29.87 -10.51 -23.60
C PHE A 70 -29.47 -11.61 -22.60
N GLY A 71 -29.04 -11.25 -21.37
CA GLY A 71 -28.66 -12.21 -20.33
C GLY A 71 -27.38 -13.00 -20.60
N HIS A 72 -26.47 -12.48 -21.43
CA HIS A 72 -25.21 -13.13 -21.82
C HIS A 72 -23.98 -12.41 -21.19
N SER A 73 -24.07 -12.03 -19.91
CA SER A 73 -23.06 -11.19 -19.25
C SER A 73 -21.85 -11.98 -18.74
N LEU A 74 -22.10 -13.05 -17.99
CA LEU A 74 -21.08 -13.93 -17.43
C LEU A 74 -21.42 -15.39 -17.80
N LEU A 75 -20.47 -16.14 -18.35
CA LEU A 75 -20.60 -17.57 -18.56
C LEU A 75 -20.08 -18.31 -17.32
N ILE A 76 -20.95 -19.08 -16.68
CA ILE A 76 -20.64 -19.92 -15.52
C ILE A 76 -20.60 -21.38 -15.97
N GLU A 77 -19.51 -22.10 -15.65
CA GLU A 77 -19.43 -23.56 -15.82
C GLU A 77 -19.28 -24.26 -14.46
N LEU A 78 -20.06 -25.31 -14.22
CA LEU A 78 -19.96 -26.17 -13.04
C LEU A 78 -19.12 -27.40 -13.36
N ALA A 79 -18.17 -27.75 -12.51
CA ALA A 79 -17.32 -28.95 -12.60
C ALA A 79 -17.55 -29.89 -11.41
N SER A 80 -17.55 -31.20 -11.64
CA SER A 80 -17.78 -32.22 -10.61
C SER A 80 -16.53 -32.52 -9.79
N ALA A 81 -16.71 -32.81 -8.50
CA ALA A 81 -15.68 -33.35 -7.63
C ALA A 81 -15.28 -34.79 -8.01
N GLU A 82 -16.16 -35.50 -8.71
CA GLU A 82 -16.03 -36.91 -9.05
C GLU A 82 -15.56 -37.13 -10.50
N LEU A 83 -14.79 -38.21 -10.70
CA LEU A 83 -14.53 -38.74 -12.04
C LEU A 83 -15.75 -39.52 -12.56
N ASP A 84 -15.85 -39.68 -13.88
CA ASP A 84 -16.76 -40.65 -14.49
C ASP A 84 -16.28 -42.07 -14.14
N PRO A 85 -17.13 -42.93 -13.53
CA PRO A 85 -16.72 -44.23 -13.01
C PRO A 85 -16.47 -45.28 -14.11
N LYS A 86 -16.78 -44.99 -15.39
CA LYS A 86 -16.54 -45.89 -16.53
C LYS A 86 -15.29 -45.52 -17.31
N SER A 87 -15.03 -44.23 -17.52
CA SER A 87 -13.84 -43.76 -18.27
C SER A 87 -12.67 -43.38 -17.37
N GLY A 88 -12.89 -43.12 -16.09
CA GLY A 88 -11.89 -42.53 -15.19
C GLY A 88 -11.51 -41.08 -15.54
N SER A 89 -12.29 -40.40 -16.38
CA SER A 89 -12.05 -39.02 -16.82
C SER A 89 -12.93 -38.02 -16.07
N GLU A 90 -12.61 -36.73 -16.19
CA GLU A 90 -13.46 -35.62 -15.72
C GLU A 90 -14.90 -35.75 -16.26
N ARG A 91 -15.91 -35.51 -15.42
CA ARG A 91 -17.32 -35.46 -15.88
C ARG A 91 -17.57 -34.22 -16.73
N LYS A 92 -18.58 -34.32 -17.61
CA LYS A 92 -18.96 -33.21 -18.51
C LYS A 92 -19.48 -32.02 -17.69
N ARG A 93 -18.87 -30.85 -17.86
CA ARG A 93 -19.29 -29.60 -17.21
C ARG A 93 -20.67 -29.14 -17.67
N ILE A 94 -21.45 -28.60 -16.73
CA ILE A 94 -22.74 -27.93 -16.98
C ILE A 94 -22.45 -26.45 -17.20
N LYS A 95 -23.21 -25.76 -18.05
CA LYS A 95 -22.98 -24.34 -18.39
C LYS A 95 -24.27 -23.53 -18.33
N GLY A 96 -24.18 -22.31 -17.85
CA GLY A 96 -25.29 -21.35 -17.82
C GLY A 96 -24.76 -19.92 -17.94
N TYR A 97 -25.56 -19.04 -18.54
CA TYR A 97 -25.24 -17.61 -18.60
C TYR A 97 -25.95 -16.90 -17.44
N ALA A 98 -25.19 -16.14 -16.66
CA ALA A 98 -25.73 -15.32 -15.59
C ALA A 98 -26.18 -13.96 -16.13
N HIS A 99 -27.42 -13.61 -15.80
CA HIS A 99 -28.08 -12.39 -16.19
C HIS A 99 -28.10 -11.40 -15.01
N LYS A 100 -28.04 -10.11 -15.31
CA LYS A 100 -27.96 -9.06 -14.28
C LYS A 100 -29.31 -8.85 -13.60
N THR A 101 -29.35 -8.96 -12.27
CA THR A 101 -30.61 -8.91 -11.51
C THR A 101 -30.77 -7.66 -10.66
N SER A 102 -29.67 -7.08 -10.17
CA SER A 102 -29.70 -5.82 -9.42
C SER A 102 -29.13 -4.64 -10.21
N LEU A 103 -29.72 -3.47 -9.95
CA LEU A 103 -29.04 -2.20 -10.16
C LEU A 103 -28.00 -2.02 -9.04
N ILE A 104 -26.93 -1.29 -9.37
CA ILE A 104 -25.82 -0.96 -8.46
C ILE A 104 -26.35 -0.59 -7.08
N ASP A 105 -25.99 -1.36 -6.05
CA ASP A 105 -26.48 -1.16 -4.69
C ASP A 105 -25.83 0.06 -3.98
N ILE A 106 -26.23 0.33 -2.74
CA ILE A 106 -25.73 1.47 -1.92
C ILE A 106 -24.23 1.34 -1.54
N LEU A 107 -23.57 0.27 -1.97
CA LEU A 107 -22.15 -0.04 -1.77
C LEU A 107 -21.40 -0.20 -3.11
N GLY A 108 -22.06 0.01 -4.25
CA GLY A 108 -21.47 -0.11 -5.58
C GLY A 108 -21.56 -1.51 -6.21
N LYS A 109 -22.14 -2.51 -5.53
CA LYS A 109 -22.15 -3.91 -5.99
C LYS A 109 -23.18 -4.16 -7.08
N VAL A 110 -22.88 -5.09 -7.98
CA VAL A 110 -23.80 -5.61 -8.99
C VAL A 110 -23.94 -7.12 -8.81
N THR A 111 -25.17 -7.64 -8.87
CA THR A 111 -25.44 -9.08 -8.82
C THR A 111 -25.87 -9.62 -10.19
N TYR A 112 -25.36 -10.80 -10.52
CA TYR A 112 -25.77 -11.61 -11.66
C TYR A 112 -26.30 -12.96 -11.16
N GLU A 113 -27.38 -13.47 -11.74
CA GLU A 113 -28.00 -14.73 -11.31
C GLU A 113 -28.11 -15.74 -12.45
N VAL A 114 -27.95 -17.01 -12.11
CA VAL A 114 -28.15 -18.15 -13.03
C VAL A 114 -28.72 -19.33 -12.25
N ASP A 115 -29.77 -19.95 -12.79
CA ASP A 115 -30.33 -21.20 -12.28
C ASP A 115 -29.83 -22.38 -13.12
N PHE A 116 -29.47 -23.48 -12.45
CA PHE A 116 -29.00 -24.72 -13.04
C PHE A 116 -29.89 -25.90 -12.64
N ASP A 117 -30.18 -26.78 -13.59
CA ASP A 117 -30.73 -28.11 -13.32
C ASP A 117 -29.57 -29.13 -13.31
N ILE A 118 -29.26 -29.69 -12.14
CA ILE A 118 -28.10 -30.57 -11.94
C ILE A 118 -28.57 -32.04 -11.92
N PRO A 119 -28.21 -32.86 -12.93
CA PRO A 119 -28.64 -34.25 -13.00
C PRO A 119 -27.86 -35.15 -12.01
N LYS A 120 -28.46 -36.27 -11.57
CA LYS A 120 -27.83 -37.19 -10.59
C LYS A 120 -26.45 -37.68 -11.01
N GLU A 121 -26.26 -37.90 -12.31
CA GLU A 121 -25.00 -38.40 -12.86
C GLU A 121 -23.87 -37.35 -12.84
N PHE A 122 -24.16 -36.08 -12.54
CA PHE A 122 -23.13 -35.07 -12.32
C PHE A 122 -22.35 -35.33 -11.03
N GLY A 123 -22.99 -35.89 -10.00
CA GLY A 123 -22.38 -36.09 -8.68
C GLY A 123 -22.20 -34.78 -7.91
N GLU A 124 -21.28 -34.77 -6.96
CA GLU A 124 -20.98 -33.58 -6.16
C GLU A 124 -20.36 -32.43 -6.98
N LEU A 125 -20.81 -31.20 -6.72
CA LEU A 125 -20.20 -29.99 -7.28
C LEU A 125 -18.80 -29.81 -6.68
N GLY A 126 -17.78 -29.80 -7.52
CA GLY A 126 -16.39 -29.64 -7.13
C GLY A 126 -15.84 -28.23 -7.33
N ALA A 127 -16.14 -27.59 -8.45
CA ALA A 127 -15.62 -26.25 -8.76
C ALA A 127 -16.58 -25.43 -9.63
N ILE A 128 -16.41 -24.11 -9.58
CA ILE A 128 -17.09 -23.15 -10.44
C ILE A 128 -16.06 -22.46 -11.32
N LEU A 129 -16.36 -22.32 -12.60
CA LEU A 129 -15.56 -21.53 -13.54
C LEU A 129 -16.36 -20.31 -14.01
N VAL A 130 -15.73 -19.15 -14.05
CA VAL A 130 -16.33 -17.88 -14.47
C VAL A 130 -15.58 -17.30 -15.67
N GLU A 131 -16.30 -16.92 -16.71
CA GLU A 131 -15.81 -16.22 -17.90
C GLU A 131 -16.62 -14.95 -18.12
N ASN A 132 -15.92 -13.83 -18.28
CA ASN A 132 -16.52 -12.51 -18.43
C ASN A 132 -16.65 -12.16 -19.93
N GLU A 133 -17.88 -12.08 -20.42
CA GLU A 133 -18.19 -11.83 -21.84
C GLU A 133 -18.23 -10.32 -22.18
N HIS A 134 -18.23 -9.42 -21.17
CA HIS A 134 -18.16 -7.97 -21.36
C HIS A 134 -16.79 -7.54 -21.91
N HIS A 135 -16.73 -6.34 -22.47
CA HIS A 135 -15.48 -5.73 -22.95
C HIS A 135 -14.59 -5.12 -21.86
N LYS A 136 -15.04 -5.07 -20.59
CA LYS A 136 -14.28 -4.53 -19.45
C LYS A 136 -14.02 -5.60 -18.38
N GLU A 137 -12.92 -5.45 -17.63
CA GLU A 137 -12.68 -6.26 -16.44
C GLU A 137 -13.65 -5.91 -15.31
N MET A 138 -13.96 -6.89 -14.47
CA MET A 138 -14.74 -6.72 -13.23
C MET A 138 -13.96 -7.32 -12.07
N PHE A 139 -14.21 -6.86 -10.85
CA PHE A 139 -13.71 -7.52 -9.65
C PHE A 139 -14.80 -8.45 -9.11
N LEU A 140 -14.55 -9.75 -9.12
CA LEU A 140 -15.49 -10.76 -8.64
C LEU A 140 -15.31 -10.92 -7.13
N LYS A 141 -16.30 -10.48 -6.36
CA LYS A 141 -16.26 -10.49 -4.90
C LYS A 141 -16.60 -11.87 -4.34
N ASP A 142 -17.82 -12.33 -4.58
CA ASP A 142 -18.36 -13.57 -4.03
C ASP A 142 -19.33 -14.26 -4.98
N ILE A 143 -19.48 -15.58 -4.83
CA ILE A 143 -20.49 -16.40 -5.50
C ILE A 143 -21.28 -17.12 -4.42
N LYS A 144 -22.58 -16.86 -4.33
CA LYS A 144 -23.50 -17.55 -3.42
C LYS A 144 -24.24 -18.64 -4.15
N ILE A 145 -24.34 -19.81 -3.54
CA ILE A 145 -25.06 -20.98 -4.03
C ILE A 145 -26.27 -21.19 -3.14
N ASP A 146 -27.46 -21.18 -3.73
CA ASP A 146 -28.76 -21.41 -3.08
C ASP A 146 -29.52 -22.52 -3.83
N GLY A 147 -30.37 -23.30 -3.16
CA GLY A 147 -31.08 -24.41 -3.82
C GLY A 147 -31.74 -25.41 -2.89
N GLU A 148 -32.79 -26.06 -3.39
CA GLU A 148 -33.56 -27.06 -2.64
C GLU A 148 -32.74 -28.33 -2.39
N GLY A 149 -32.22 -28.49 -1.17
CA GLY A 149 -31.48 -29.69 -0.75
C GLY A 149 -30.04 -29.45 -0.27
N LEU A 150 -29.58 -28.20 -0.20
CA LEU A 150 -28.40 -27.84 0.58
C LEU A 150 -28.69 -28.12 2.07
N LEU A 151 -27.99 -29.09 2.67
CA LEU A 151 -28.25 -29.55 4.04
C LEU A 151 -28.07 -28.46 5.11
N ASN A 152 -27.24 -27.46 4.83
CA ASN A 152 -26.85 -26.39 5.76
C ASN A 152 -27.28 -24.99 5.28
N GLY A 153 -28.17 -24.89 4.29
CA GLY A 153 -28.57 -23.61 3.67
C GLY A 153 -27.57 -23.07 2.64
N PRO A 154 -27.69 -21.78 2.24
CA PRO A 154 -26.87 -21.21 1.18
C PRO A 154 -25.37 -21.15 1.50
N VAL A 155 -24.53 -21.46 0.50
CA VAL A 155 -23.06 -21.47 0.62
C VAL A 155 -22.48 -20.24 -0.05
N THR A 156 -21.49 -19.57 0.55
CA THR A 156 -20.80 -18.42 -0.08
C THR A 156 -19.36 -18.76 -0.39
N ILE A 157 -18.95 -18.57 -1.64
CA ILE A 157 -17.59 -18.70 -2.12
C ILE A 157 -16.99 -17.31 -2.25
N ASN A 158 -16.10 -16.94 -1.35
CA ASN A 158 -15.36 -15.69 -1.43
C ASN A 158 -14.29 -15.82 -2.52
N CYS A 159 -14.41 -15.00 -3.55
CA CYS A 159 -13.64 -15.11 -4.78
C CYS A 159 -12.48 -14.11 -4.77
N GLU A 160 -12.81 -12.84 -4.52
CA GLU A 160 -11.89 -11.70 -4.35
C GLU A 160 -10.76 -11.73 -5.41
N SER A 161 -11.13 -11.63 -6.70
CA SER A 161 -10.21 -11.74 -7.83
C SER A 161 -10.73 -11.00 -9.07
N TRP A 162 -9.83 -10.48 -9.90
CA TRP A 162 -10.18 -9.79 -11.14
C TRP A 162 -10.51 -10.77 -12.27
N ILE A 163 -11.69 -10.58 -12.87
CA ILE A 163 -12.16 -11.31 -14.07
C ILE A 163 -12.02 -10.42 -15.31
N HIS A 164 -11.04 -10.73 -16.16
CA HIS A 164 -10.79 -9.98 -17.39
C HIS A 164 -11.80 -10.30 -18.48
N SER A 165 -11.98 -9.35 -19.41
CA SER A 165 -12.73 -9.62 -20.64
C SER A 165 -12.12 -10.81 -21.37
N LYS A 166 -12.98 -11.75 -21.80
CA LYS A 166 -12.65 -12.86 -22.70
C LYS A 166 -11.90 -12.42 -23.97
N SER A 167 -12.15 -11.19 -24.44
CA SER A 167 -11.45 -10.60 -25.59
C SER A 167 -9.97 -10.26 -25.33
N GLN A 168 -9.59 -10.10 -24.05
CA GLN A 168 -8.22 -9.87 -23.61
C GLN A 168 -7.54 -11.18 -23.19
N ASN A 169 -8.26 -12.02 -22.43
CA ASN A 169 -7.81 -13.35 -22.04
C ASN A 169 -8.99 -14.35 -22.05
N PRO A 170 -9.00 -15.36 -22.93
CA PRO A 170 -10.08 -16.35 -23.01
C PRO A 170 -10.02 -17.43 -21.91
N GLN A 171 -9.03 -17.38 -21.01
CA GLN A 171 -8.96 -18.31 -19.89
C GLN A 171 -9.96 -17.97 -18.79
N LYS A 172 -10.78 -18.95 -18.40
CA LYS A 172 -11.74 -18.84 -17.29
C LYS A 172 -11.02 -18.74 -15.94
N ARG A 173 -11.62 -18.03 -14.98
CA ARG A 173 -11.23 -18.16 -13.56
C ARG A 173 -11.88 -19.41 -12.97
N SER A 174 -11.12 -20.18 -12.18
CA SER A 174 -11.61 -21.39 -11.52
C SER A 174 -11.59 -21.19 -10.00
N PHE A 175 -12.63 -21.65 -9.31
CA PHE A 175 -12.75 -21.61 -7.86
C PHE A 175 -12.89 -23.05 -7.35
N LEU A 176 -11.89 -23.51 -6.59
CA LEU A 176 -11.70 -24.92 -6.20
C LEU A 176 -11.69 -25.08 -4.66
N PRO A 177 -11.90 -26.31 -4.15
CA PRO A 177 -11.73 -26.66 -2.73
C PRO A 177 -10.25 -26.75 -2.33
N SER A 178 -9.98 -26.64 -1.03
CA SER A 178 -8.64 -26.82 -0.45
C SER A 178 -8.12 -28.25 -0.70
N ASN A 179 -8.86 -29.24 -0.18
CA ASN A 179 -8.64 -30.66 -0.43
C ASN A 179 -9.17 -31.02 -1.81
N THR A 180 -8.28 -31.16 -2.80
CA THR A 180 -8.67 -31.31 -4.21
C THR A 180 -9.26 -32.69 -4.51
N PRO A 181 -10.56 -32.80 -4.86
CA PRO A 181 -11.18 -34.04 -5.25
C PRO A 181 -10.57 -34.61 -6.55
N SER A 182 -10.67 -35.93 -6.73
CA SER A 182 -10.11 -36.62 -7.89
C SER A 182 -10.56 -36.06 -9.26
N GLY A 183 -11.81 -35.59 -9.37
CA GLY A 183 -12.37 -34.98 -10.56
C GLY A 183 -11.80 -33.60 -10.91
N LEU A 184 -11.09 -32.95 -9.98
CA LEU A 184 -10.57 -31.58 -10.13
C LEU A 184 -9.04 -31.49 -10.23
N LYS A 185 -8.30 -32.58 -10.01
CA LYS A 185 -6.82 -32.56 -9.96
C LYS A 185 -6.19 -31.90 -11.19
N LYS A 186 -6.71 -32.21 -12.38
CA LYS A 186 -6.24 -31.62 -13.64
C LYS A 186 -6.59 -30.12 -13.76
N LEU A 187 -7.75 -29.68 -13.27
CA LEU A 187 -8.12 -28.27 -13.26
C LEU A 187 -7.18 -27.45 -12.34
N ARG A 188 -6.81 -27.99 -11.17
CA ARG A 188 -5.81 -27.38 -10.27
C ARG A 188 -4.44 -27.30 -10.94
N GLU A 189 -3.97 -28.36 -11.59
CA GLU A 189 -2.73 -28.30 -12.38
C GLU A 189 -2.76 -27.21 -13.48
N GLU A 190 -3.86 -27.10 -14.22
CA GLU A 190 -4.00 -26.14 -15.33
C GLU A 190 -4.01 -24.68 -14.82
N ASP A 191 -4.62 -24.42 -13.66
CA ASP A 191 -4.58 -23.10 -13.01
C ASP A 191 -3.16 -22.73 -12.57
N LEU A 192 -2.45 -23.63 -11.88
CA LEU A 192 -1.08 -23.41 -11.42
C LEU A 192 -0.07 -23.24 -12.56
N LYS A 193 -0.23 -24.00 -13.65
CA LYS A 193 0.58 -23.82 -14.87
C LYS A 193 0.32 -22.46 -15.52
N SER A 194 -0.88 -21.89 -15.38
CA SER A 194 -1.16 -20.51 -15.82
C SER A 194 -0.56 -19.48 -14.88
N LEU A 195 -0.64 -19.69 -13.56
CA LEU A 195 -0.05 -18.79 -12.56
C LEU A 195 1.48 -18.72 -12.64
N ARG A 196 2.17 -19.82 -12.97
CA ARG A 196 3.64 -19.82 -13.23
C ARG A 196 3.99 -19.30 -14.63
N GLY A 197 3.06 -19.37 -15.57
CA GLY A 197 3.32 -19.06 -16.97
C GLY A 197 4.38 -19.98 -17.58
N ASN A 198 5.27 -19.42 -18.41
CA ASN A 198 6.27 -20.16 -19.18
C ASN A 198 7.69 -19.58 -19.14
N GLY A 199 7.98 -18.62 -18.25
CA GLY A 199 9.30 -17.95 -18.19
C GLY A 199 9.58 -16.91 -19.29
N GLU A 200 8.71 -16.77 -20.30
CA GLU A 200 8.99 -16.01 -21.51
C GLU A 200 8.08 -14.79 -21.71
N GLY A 201 8.54 -13.82 -22.52
CA GLY A 201 7.75 -12.67 -22.96
C GLY A 201 7.54 -11.57 -21.91
N GLN A 202 7.06 -10.42 -22.36
CA GLN A 202 6.72 -9.27 -21.52
C GLN A 202 5.36 -9.48 -20.85
N ARG A 203 5.29 -9.19 -19.55
CA ARG A 203 4.07 -9.31 -18.76
C ARG A 203 3.06 -8.21 -19.10
N LYS A 204 1.76 -8.53 -19.07
CA LYS A 204 0.64 -7.61 -19.37
C LYS A 204 -0.21 -7.36 -18.12
N LYS A 205 -0.80 -6.17 -17.97
CA LYS A 205 -1.60 -5.76 -16.80
C LYS A 205 -2.68 -6.78 -16.36
N HIS A 206 -3.25 -7.56 -17.28
CA HIS A 206 -4.30 -8.57 -17.01
C HIS A 206 -3.77 -9.99 -16.75
N GLU A 207 -2.45 -10.19 -16.70
CA GLU A 207 -1.86 -11.49 -16.41
C GLU A 207 -1.73 -11.68 -14.89
N ARG A 208 -1.95 -12.91 -14.41
CA ARG A 208 -1.68 -13.34 -13.02
C ARG A 208 -0.44 -14.26 -13.01
N ILE A 209 0.63 -13.86 -13.69
CA ILE A 209 1.83 -14.68 -13.86
C ILE A 209 2.87 -14.26 -12.83
N TYR A 210 3.11 -15.14 -11.87
CA TYR A 210 4.11 -15.05 -10.81
C TYR A 210 5.36 -15.80 -11.28
N ASP A 211 6.48 -15.10 -11.32
CA ASP A 211 7.74 -15.61 -11.86
C ASP A 211 8.89 -14.74 -11.32
N TYR A 212 10.11 -15.28 -11.29
CA TYR A 212 11.26 -14.66 -10.64
C TYR A 212 12.21 -14.02 -11.65
N ASP A 213 12.85 -12.92 -11.24
CA ASP A 213 13.89 -12.25 -12.02
C ASP A 213 14.83 -11.48 -11.08
N VAL A 214 16.00 -11.10 -11.57
CA VAL A 214 17.05 -10.37 -10.83
C VAL A 214 16.76 -8.87 -10.83
N TYR A 215 17.35 -8.10 -9.91
CA TYR A 215 17.25 -6.63 -9.90
C TYR A 215 18.16 -6.03 -10.97
N ASN A 216 17.76 -6.17 -12.23
CA ASN A 216 18.36 -5.54 -13.40
C ASN A 216 17.50 -4.40 -13.98
N ASP A 217 16.44 -3.97 -13.28
CA ASP A 217 15.51 -2.91 -13.72
C ASP A 217 15.70 -1.55 -13.02
N LEU A 218 16.72 -1.43 -12.18
CA LEU A 218 17.06 -0.21 -11.43
C LEU A 218 17.81 0.83 -12.27
N GLY A 219 18.66 0.39 -13.20
CA GLY A 219 19.49 1.25 -14.04
C GLY A 219 18.76 1.84 -15.25
N SER A 220 19.26 2.97 -15.77
CA SER A 220 18.71 3.66 -16.96
C SER A 220 19.78 3.96 -18.06
N PRO A 221 20.63 2.99 -18.47
CA PRO A 221 21.75 3.22 -19.39
C PRO A 221 21.35 3.63 -20.83
N ASP A 222 20.08 3.46 -21.20
CA ASP A 222 19.50 3.98 -22.45
C ASP A 222 19.29 5.51 -22.44
N LEU A 223 19.21 6.13 -21.25
CA LEU A 223 19.04 7.57 -21.08
C LEU A 223 20.40 8.26 -20.94
N MET A 224 21.26 7.74 -20.05
CA MET A 224 22.64 8.21 -19.88
C MET A 224 23.49 7.10 -19.26
N SER A 225 24.76 6.99 -19.65
CA SER A 225 25.63 5.86 -19.29
C SER A 225 25.99 5.77 -17.81
N ASP A 226 26.02 6.89 -17.11
CA ASP A 226 26.22 7.03 -15.66
C ASP A 226 25.03 6.52 -14.83
N LEU A 227 23.85 6.37 -15.45
CA LEU A 227 22.67 5.74 -14.86
C LEU A 227 22.69 4.21 -14.95
N LYS A 228 23.76 3.60 -15.49
CA LYS A 228 23.98 2.15 -15.35
C LYS A 228 24.12 1.78 -13.87
N ARG A 229 23.51 0.68 -13.45
CA ARG A 229 23.68 0.06 -12.13
C ARG A 229 24.08 -1.40 -12.32
N PRO A 230 24.78 -2.03 -11.36
CA PRO A 230 25.01 -3.47 -11.40
C PRO A 230 23.69 -4.24 -11.30
N VAL A 231 23.68 -5.46 -11.83
CA VAL A 231 22.58 -6.41 -11.64
C VAL A 231 22.75 -7.06 -10.26
N LEU A 232 21.69 -7.03 -9.45
CA LEU A 232 21.69 -7.68 -8.13
C LEU A 232 20.85 -8.97 -8.19
N GLY A 233 21.43 -10.05 -7.70
CA GLY A 233 21.00 -11.43 -7.96
C GLY A 233 22.04 -12.15 -8.82
N GLY A 234 22.76 -13.09 -8.22
CA GLY A 234 23.91 -13.79 -8.78
C GLY A 234 25.15 -13.72 -7.89
N LYS A 235 26.28 -14.26 -8.36
CA LYS A 235 27.48 -14.46 -7.53
C LYS A 235 28.28 -13.20 -7.17
N GLU A 236 28.22 -12.16 -8.01
CA GLU A 236 28.99 -10.92 -7.79
C GLU A 236 28.26 -9.96 -6.85
N HIS A 237 26.93 -9.95 -6.93
CA HIS A 237 26.05 -9.18 -6.06
C HIS A 237 24.87 -10.07 -5.62
N PRO A 238 25.04 -10.94 -4.61
CA PRO A 238 23.98 -11.81 -4.10
C PRO A 238 22.75 -11.01 -3.68
N TYR A 239 21.55 -11.45 -4.07
CA TYR A 239 20.31 -10.77 -3.70
C TYR A 239 19.05 -11.65 -3.86
N PRO A 240 17.98 -11.42 -3.07
CA PRO A 240 16.67 -12.03 -3.33
C PRO A 240 16.17 -11.69 -4.74
N ARG A 241 15.40 -12.61 -5.33
CA ARG A 241 14.73 -12.37 -6.62
C ARG A 241 13.47 -11.49 -6.42
N ARG A 242 13.07 -10.80 -7.48
CA ARG A 242 11.84 -9.98 -7.55
C ARG A 242 10.83 -10.56 -8.54
N CYS A 243 9.64 -9.99 -8.59
CA CYS A 243 8.65 -10.29 -9.63
C CYS A 243 9.20 -9.98 -11.03
N ARG A 244 9.24 -10.99 -11.90
CA ARG A 244 9.60 -10.84 -13.31
C ARG A 244 8.61 -9.93 -14.04
N THR A 245 9.15 -9.02 -14.84
CA THR A 245 8.37 -8.11 -15.69
C THR A 245 8.57 -8.38 -17.18
N GLY A 246 9.73 -8.91 -17.56
CA GLY A 246 10.00 -9.44 -18.90
C GLY A 246 9.99 -8.40 -20.03
N ARG A 247 10.17 -7.11 -19.72
CA ARG A 247 10.37 -6.06 -20.72
C ARG A 247 11.63 -6.37 -21.52
N HIS A 248 11.73 -5.80 -22.72
CA HIS A 248 12.91 -6.00 -23.56
C HIS A 248 14.19 -5.50 -22.86
N PRO A 249 15.38 -6.09 -23.15
CA PRO A 249 16.64 -5.56 -22.65
C PRO A 249 16.91 -4.13 -23.12
N SER A 250 17.71 -3.39 -22.36
CA SER A 250 18.26 -2.10 -22.77
C SER A 250 19.09 -2.23 -24.06
N ARG A 251 19.05 -1.19 -24.89
CA ARG A 251 19.84 -1.09 -26.13
C ARG A 251 21.31 -0.79 -25.83
N SER A 252 21.57 -0.02 -24.78
CA SER A 252 22.93 0.29 -24.29
C SER A 252 23.56 -0.87 -23.52
N ASP A 253 22.76 -1.67 -22.80
CA ASP A 253 23.24 -2.76 -21.95
C ASP A 253 22.26 -3.96 -21.94
N PRO A 254 22.54 -5.04 -22.70
CA PRO A 254 21.66 -6.21 -22.77
C PRO A 254 21.44 -6.97 -21.45
N GLN A 255 22.20 -6.69 -20.39
CA GLN A 255 21.96 -7.27 -19.06
C GLN A 255 20.90 -6.48 -18.24
N THR A 256 20.70 -5.21 -18.56
CA THR A 256 19.72 -4.31 -17.92
C THR A 256 18.35 -4.46 -18.58
N GLU A 257 17.27 -4.58 -17.81
CA GLU A 257 15.89 -4.54 -18.34
C GLU A 257 15.50 -3.10 -18.68
N SER A 258 14.89 -2.86 -19.85
CA SER A 258 14.49 -1.52 -20.26
C SER A 258 13.52 -0.84 -19.28
N ARG A 259 13.67 0.47 -19.14
CA ARG A 259 12.79 1.32 -18.33
C ARG A 259 11.53 1.68 -19.13
N LEU A 260 10.41 1.87 -18.44
CA LEU A 260 9.17 2.39 -19.01
C LEU A 260 9.16 3.92 -18.99
N SER A 261 8.22 4.54 -19.70
CA SER A 261 7.89 5.95 -19.47
C SER A 261 7.33 6.14 -18.06
N SER A 262 7.53 7.33 -17.50
CA SER A 262 7.20 7.64 -16.10
C SER A 262 5.72 7.47 -15.75
N ASP A 263 4.82 7.51 -16.73
CA ASP A 263 3.37 7.35 -16.60
C ASP A 263 2.88 5.89 -16.59
N VAL A 264 3.76 4.91 -16.83
CA VAL A 264 3.40 3.48 -16.87
C VAL A 264 4.06 2.73 -15.72
N LEU A 265 3.24 2.16 -14.84
CA LEU A 265 3.72 1.38 -13.69
C LEU A 265 4.34 0.03 -14.12
N PHE A 266 5.31 -0.43 -13.34
CA PHE A 266 5.88 -1.77 -13.46
C PHE A 266 4.81 -2.85 -13.25
N TYR A 267 4.95 -3.97 -13.95
CA TYR A 267 4.00 -5.08 -13.85
C TYR A 267 4.09 -5.76 -12.48
N ILE A 268 2.91 -6.09 -11.96
CA ILE A 268 2.65 -7.07 -10.92
C ILE A 268 1.45 -7.94 -11.36
N PRO A 269 1.31 -9.18 -10.87
CA PRO A 269 0.14 -10.00 -11.13
C PRO A 269 -1.15 -9.27 -10.77
N ARG A 270 -2.20 -9.40 -11.59
CA ARG A 270 -3.38 -8.50 -11.51
C ARG A 270 -4.00 -8.39 -10.12
N ASP A 271 -4.10 -9.50 -9.41
CA ASP A 271 -4.77 -9.58 -8.11
C ASP A 271 -3.88 -9.05 -6.96
N GLU A 272 -2.59 -8.81 -7.21
CA GLU A 272 -1.66 -8.11 -6.30
C GLU A 272 -1.78 -6.58 -6.39
N ASN A 273 -2.68 -6.06 -7.24
CA ASN A 273 -2.96 -4.62 -7.26
C ASN A 273 -3.92 -4.30 -6.11
N PHE A 274 -3.51 -3.37 -5.25
CA PHE A 274 -4.31 -2.70 -4.22
C PHE A 274 -5.71 -2.33 -4.73
N SER A 275 -6.68 -2.31 -3.81
CA SER A 275 -8.03 -1.79 -4.08
C SER A 275 -7.93 -0.39 -4.73
N GLU A 276 -8.90 -0.01 -5.58
CA GLU A 276 -8.88 1.33 -6.18
C GLU A 276 -8.90 2.45 -5.11
N ILE A 277 -9.36 2.13 -3.89
CA ILE A 277 -9.42 3.02 -2.72
C ILE A 277 -8.06 3.08 -2.01
N LYS A 278 -7.42 1.95 -1.70
CA LYS A 278 -6.03 1.90 -1.23
C LYS A 278 -5.14 2.65 -2.21
N GLN A 279 -5.17 2.34 -3.50
CA GLN A 279 -4.43 3.10 -4.53
C GLN A 279 -4.65 4.63 -4.51
N MET A 280 -5.81 5.13 -4.06
CA MET A 280 -6.09 6.56 -3.92
C MET A 280 -5.70 7.17 -2.55
N THR A 281 -5.52 6.35 -1.51
CA THR A 281 -5.33 6.80 -0.12
C THR A 281 -3.93 6.50 0.43
N PHE A 282 -3.33 5.36 0.05
CA PHE A 282 -2.03 4.89 0.52
C PHE A 282 -1.34 3.95 -0.49
N GLY A 283 -0.02 4.05 -0.64
CA GLY A 283 0.73 3.29 -1.64
C GLY A 283 0.81 4.00 -2.99
N ALA A 284 0.22 3.44 -4.04
CA ALA A 284 0.57 3.77 -5.43
C ALA A 284 0.41 5.23 -5.86
N LYS A 285 -0.81 5.78 -5.94
CA LYS A 285 -1.00 7.12 -6.54
C LYS A 285 -0.45 8.23 -5.65
N THR A 286 -0.42 8.05 -4.33
CA THR A 286 0.14 9.02 -3.39
C THR A 286 1.66 9.08 -3.53
N LEU A 287 2.37 7.94 -3.44
CA LEU A 287 3.81 7.88 -3.66
C LEU A 287 4.17 8.37 -5.06
N PHE A 288 3.45 7.91 -6.08
CA PHE A 288 3.62 8.36 -7.47
C PHE A 288 3.43 9.88 -7.62
N SER A 289 2.43 10.49 -6.96
CA SER A 289 2.18 11.93 -7.02
C SER A 289 3.26 12.72 -6.26
N VAL A 290 3.75 12.22 -5.13
CA VAL A 290 4.92 12.81 -4.47
C VAL A 290 6.13 12.75 -5.39
N MET A 291 6.39 11.61 -6.02
CA MET A 291 7.54 11.38 -6.90
C MET A 291 7.50 12.13 -8.23
N HIS A 292 6.32 12.32 -8.84
CA HIS A 292 6.17 12.97 -10.15
C HIS A 292 5.63 14.40 -10.12
N ALA A 293 5.12 14.89 -8.99
CA ALA A 293 4.68 16.27 -8.84
C ALA A 293 5.38 17.02 -7.71
N LEU A 294 5.45 16.47 -6.49
CA LEU A 294 6.02 17.18 -5.34
C LEU A 294 7.55 17.29 -5.44
N VAL A 295 8.26 16.16 -5.58
CA VAL A 295 9.72 16.12 -5.64
C VAL A 295 10.30 16.96 -6.80
N PRO A 296 9.83 16.85 -8.05
CA PRO A 296 10.32 17.70 -9.15
C PRO A 296 9.99 19.19 -8.96
N SER A 297 8.96 19.51 -8.17
CA SER A 297 8.68 20.90 -7.82
C SER A 297 9.63 21.40 -6.72
N LEU A 298 9.93 20.59 -5.70
CA LEU A 298 10.93 20.93 -4.69
C LEU A 298 12.30 21.21 -5.34
N GLU A 299 12.70 20.40 -6.33
CA GLU A 299 13.91 20.62 -7.16
C GLU A 299 13.89 21.95 -7.94
N GLY A 300 12.71 22.42 -8.35
CA GLY A 300 12.53 23.73 -8.99
C GLY A 300 12.49 24.91 -8.01
N LEU A 301 12.31 24.66 -6.71
CA LEU A 301 12.18 25.68 -5.66
C LEU A 301 13.42 25.82 -4.77
N LEU A 302 14.17 24.74 -4.57
CA LEU A 302 15.28 24.66 -3.64
C LEU A 302 16.58 24.32 -4.37
N VAL A 303 17.66 25.05 -4.07
CA VAL A 303 18.99 24.77 -4.60
C VAL A 303 19.68 23.73 -3.73
N ASP A 304 20.05 22.59 -4.30
CA ASP A 304 20.59 21.45 -3.55
C ASP A 304 21.89 21.73 -2.79
N LYS A 305 22.70 22.69 -3.25
CA LYS A 305 23.94 23.08 -2.56
C LYS A 305 23.70 23.97 -1.33
N GLU A 306 22.49 24.45 -1.09
CA GLU A 306 22.17 25.24 0.10
C GLU A 306 21.89 24.36 1.33
N GLY A 307 22.81 24.41 2.30
CA GLY A 307 22.52 24.04 3.68
C GLY A 307 21.66 25.09 4.41
N PHE A 308 21.32 24.80 5.66
CA PHE A 308 20.62 25.75 6.52
C PHE A 308 21.60 26.77 7.13
N PRO A 309 21.26 28.06 7.20
CA PRO A 309 22.18 29.11 7.69
C PRO A 309 22.38 29.13 9.22
N TYR A 310 21.43 28.55 9.97
CA TYR A 310 21.40 28.44 11.44
C TYR A 310 20.31 27.43 11.82
N PHE A 311 20.35 26.84 13.03
CA PHE A 311 19.39 25.77 13.39
C PHE A 311 17.91 26.16 13.31
N THR A 312 17.52 27.37 13.70
CA THR A 312 16.12 27.81 13.62
C THR A 312 15.60 28.01 12.19
N ALA A 313 16.47 27.96 11.17
CA ALA A 313 16.03 27.90 9.78
C ALA A 313 15.53 26.51 9.36
N ILE A 314 15.77 25.47 10.18
CA ILE A 314 15.18 24.13 10.00
C ILE A 314 13.73 24.14 10.46
N ASP A 315 13.46 24.78 11.62
CA ASP A 315 12.13 24.94 12.18
C ASP A 315 11.14 25.61 11.19
N THR A 316 11.61 26.48 10.30
CA THR A 316 10.76 27.10 9.27
C THR A 316 10.13 26.11 8.30
N LEU A 317 10.67 24.89 8.11
CA LEU A 317 10.00 23.83 7.34
C LEU A 317 8.64 23.43 7.96
N PHE A 318 8.51 23.59 9.27
CA PHE A 318 7.34 23.25 10.07
C PHE A 318 6.52 24.47 10.45
N ASP A 319 7.16 25.61 10.71
CA ASP A 319 6.48 26.84 11.18
C ASP A 319 6.01 27.76 10.03
N GLU A 320 6.79 27.91 8.94
CA GLU A 320 6.48 28.79 7.79
C GLU A 320 6.22 28.04 6.47
N GLY A 321 6.78 26.85 6.33
CA GLY A 321 6.81 26.03 5.11
C GLY A 321 7.54 26.64 3.91
N ILE A 322 7.57 25.88 2.81
CA ILE A 322 8.20 26.26 1.54
C ILE A 322 7.15 26.94 0.64
N LYS A 323 7.34 28.23 0.32
CA LYS A 323 6.42 29.03 -0.50
C LYS A 323 6.47 28.61 -1.97
N ILE A 324 5.32 28.28 -2.56
CA ILE A 324 5.18 27.96 -3.99
C ILE A 324 4.94 29.27 -4.78
N PRO A 325 5.79 29.60 -5.78
CA PRO A 325 5.61 30.80 -6.59
C PRO A 325 4.25 30.85 -7.30
N PRO A 326 3.60 32.03 -7.42
CA PRO A 326 2.27 32.15 -8.02
C PRO A 326 2.14 31.56 -9.43
N ASN A 327 3.22 31.63 -10.22
CA ASN A 327 3.30 31.17 -11.61
C ASN A 327 3.88 29.75 -11.77
N HIS A 328 4.06 28.98 -10.68
CA HIS A 328 4.68 27.66 -10.76
C HIS A 328 3.83 26.71 -11.62
N HIS A 329 4.41 26.16 -12.70
CA HIS A 329 3.66 25.43 -13.74
C HIS A 329 2.86 24.22 -13.19
N ASN A 330 3.37 23.56 -12.14
CA ASN A 330 2.73 22.40 -11.52
C ASN A 330 1.85 22.74 -10.29
N LYS A 331 1.53 24.02 -10.04
CA LYS A 331 0.79 24.46 -8.83
C LYS A 331 -0.53 23.73 -8.58
N SER A 332 -1.29 23.41 -9.62
CA SER A 332 -2.54 22.63 -9.48
C SER A 332 -2.28 21.15 -9.14
N LEU A 333 -1.18 20.58 -9.63
CA LEU A 333 -0.79 19.19 -9.34
C LEU A 333 -0.24 19.05 -7.91
N LEU A 334 0.50 20.07 -7.45
CA LEU A 334 0.93 20.18 -6.06
C LEU A 334 -0.26 20.23 -5.10
N LYS A 335 -1.27 21.07 -5.37
CA LYS A 335 -2.49 21.13 -4.54
C LYS A 335 -3.26 19.81 -4.51
N SER A 336 -3.23 18.99 -5.56
CA SER A 336 -3.81 17.64 -5.53
C SER A 336 -2.94 16.58 -4.85
N ALA A 337 -1.63 16.79 -4.74
CA ALA A 337 -0.69 15.89 -4.05
C ALA A 337 -0.58 16.14 -2.53
N LEU A 338 -1.31 17.14 -2.01
CA LEU A 338 -1.26 17.61 -0.61
C LEU A 338 -2.30 17.05 0.41
N PRO A 339 -2.92 15.85 0.32
CA PRO A 339 -3.92 15.43 1.31
C PRO A 339 -3.46 15.28 2.79
N ARG A 340 -2.15 15.11 3.08
CA ARG A 340 -1.69 14.69 4.43
C ARG A 340 -0.48 15.43 5.03
N LEU A 341 0.14 16.38 4.32
CA LEU A 341 1.25 17.20 4.88
C LEU A 341 0.78 18.47 5.62
N VAL A 342 -0.44 18.94 5.37
CA VAL A 342 -0.89 20.28 5.80
C VAL A 342 -1.78 20.21 7.04
N LYS A 343 -1.27 20.71 8.18
CA LYS A 343 -2.10 21.08 9.34
C LYS A 343 -3.04 22.23 8.91
N ALA A 344 -4.32 22.19 9.26
CA ALA A 344 -5.33 23.07 8.69
C ALA A 344 -5.11 24.57 8.96
N ALA A 345 -4.44 25.27 8.04
CA ALA A 345 -4.07 26.68 8.13
C ALA A 345 -4.50 27.49 6.88
N SER A 346 -5.74 27.30 6.44
CA SER A 346 -6.46 28.09 5.40
C SER A 346 -5.97 27.98 3.94
N ASP A 347 -6.89 28.16 2.98
CA ASP A 347 -6.65 28.07 1.52
C ASP A 347 -5.78 29.21 0.92
N VAL A 348 -5.12 30.03 1.75
CA VAL A 348 -4.74 31.41 1.39
C VAL A 348 -3.32 31.55 0.83
N ASP A 349 -2.33 30.79 1.33
CA ASP A 349 -0.91 31.21 1.24
C ASP A 349 0.03 30.42 0.30
N ASP A 350 -0.45 29.37 -0.39
CA ASP A 350 0.36 28.58 -1.35
C ASP A 350 1.68 28.00 -0.77
N VAL A 351 1.63 27.46 0.45
CA VAL A 351 2.78 26.94 1.21
C VAL A 351 2.80 25.40 1.28
N LEU A 352 4.00 24.80 1.21
CA LEU A 352 4.29 23.41 1.56
C LEU A 352 4.85 23.36 3.00
N GLN A 353 4.00 23.12 3.99
CA GLN A 353 4.37 23.00 5.40
C GLN A 353 4.48 21.51 5.76
N PHE A 354 5.43 21.16 6.63
CA PHE A 354 5.56 19.81 7.21
C PHE A 354 4.94 19.75 8.61
N VAL A 355 4.49 18.57 9.03
CA VAL A 355 3.94 18.36 10.39
C VAL A 355 5.11 18.13 11.37
N PRO A 356 5.19 18.84 12.49
CA PRO A 356 6.17 18.52 13.54
C PRO A 356 6.04 17.06 14.01
N PRO A 357 7.13 16.29 14.10
CA PRO A 357 7.10 14.97 14.73
C PRO A 357 6.87 15.09 16.25
N GLU A 358 6.19 14.12 16.86
CA GLU A 358 5.80 14.20 18.27
C GLU A 358 6.99 14.45 19.24
N PRO A 359 8.17 13.81 19.11
CA PRO A 359 9.30 14.11 19.99
C PRO A 359 9.74 15.58 19.95
N MET A 360 9.63 16.24 18.79
CA MET A 360 9.94 17.67 18.62
C MET A 360 8.88 18.57 19.26
N ASP A 361 7.59 18.19 19.19
CA ASP A 361 6.49 18.89 19.88
C ASP A 361 6.61 18.76 21.42
N ARG A 362 7.19 17.67 21.93
CA ARG A 362 7.44 17.43 23.37
C ARG A 362 8.70 18.15 23.90
N ASP A 363 9.83 18.06 23.18
CA ASP A 363 11.09 18.73 23.51
C ASP A 363 11.88 19.04 22.23
N LYS A 364 11.94 20.31 21.80
CA LYS A 364 12.71 20.74 20.61
C LYS A 364 14.20 20.39 20.64
N PHE A 365 14.78 20.09 21.81
CA PHE A 365 16.22 19.80 21.98
C PHE A 365 16.53 18.31 22.20
N PHE A 366 15.53 17.42 22.16
CA PHE A 366 15.67 15.97 22.42
C PHE A 366 16.85 15.33 21.67
N TRP A 367 16.99 15.63 20.38
CA TRP A 367 18.01 15.11 19.47
C TRP A 367 19.46 15.42 19.87
N LEU A 368 19.69 16.45 20.68
CA LEU A 368 21.04 16.79 21.16
C LEU A 368 21.50 15.84 22.27
N ARG A 369 20.57 15.22 23.01
CA ARG A 369 20.85 14.47 24.22
C ARG A 369 21.55 13.14 23.90
N ASP A 370 22.57 12.82 24.68
CA ASP A 370 23.28 11.53 24.59
C ASP A 370 22.42 10.36 25.05
N GLU A 371 21.49 10.61 25.97
CA GLU A 371 20.48 9.65 26.43
C GLU A 371 19.54 9.26 25.28
N GLU A 372 18.96 10.22 24.56
CA GLU A 372 18.09 9.93 23.41
C GLU A 372 18.83 9.19 22.27
N PHE A 373 20.09 9.56 22.00
CA PHE A 373 20.94 8.82 21.04
C PHE A 373 21.15 7.36 21.45
N GLY A 374 21.31 7.07 22.75
CA GLY A 374 21.36 5.71 23.27
C GLY A 374 19.99 5.00 23.21
N ARG A 375 18.93 5.67 23.67
CA ARG A 375 17.56 5.14 23.78
C ARG A 375 16.99 4.73 22.42
N GLN A 376 17.25 5.51 21.35
CA GLN A 376 16.76 5.17 20.00
C GLN A 376 17.35 3.86 19.43
N THR A 377 18.45 3.34 19.99
CA THR A 377 18.97 2.01 19.61
C THR A 377 18.13 0.84 20.16
N LEU A 378 17.23 1.12 21.12
CA LEU A 378 16.30 0.15 21.73
C LEU A 378 14.83 0.42 21.37
N ALA A 379 14.49 1.68 21.11
CA ALA A 379 13.13 2.18 21.04
C ALA A 379 12.90 3.27 19.98
N GLY A 380 13.85 3.44 19.05
CA GLY A 380 13.77 4.39 17.93
C GLY A 380 13.44 3.71 16.60
N LEU A 381 13.94 4.28 15.51
CA LEU A 381 13.69 3.80 14.13
C LEU A 381 14.43 2.50 13.77
N ASN A 382 15.60 2.26 14.35
CA ASN A 382 16.40 1.05 14.12
C ASN A 382 16.65 0.29 15.43
N PRO A 383 15.61 -0.25 16.09
CA PRO A 383 15.76 -0.91 17.38
C PRO A 383 16.36 -2.33 17.27
N HIS A 384 16.86 -2.72 16.10
CA HIS A 384 17.37 -4.05 15.77
C HIS A 384 18.90 -4.07 15.57
N GLY A 385 19.55 -2.91 15.40
CA GLY A 385 20.97 -2.85 15.03
C GLY A 385 21.97 -3.19 16.13
N ILE A 386 21.57 -3.08 17.41
CA ILE A 386 22.50 -3.14 18.55
C ILE A 386 22.85 -4.59 18.94
N GLN A 387 24.12 -4.83 19.28
CA GLN A 387 24.65 -6.13 19.69
C GLN A 387 25.53 -6.05 20.93
N LEU A 388 25.65 -7.16 21.66
CA LEU A 388 26.48 -7.27 22.87
C LEU A 388 27.97 -7.36 22.53
N VAL A 389 28.81 -6.66 23.30
CA VAL A 389 30.28 -6.84 23.26
C VAL A 389 30.66 -8.07 24.10
N THR A 390 30.70 -9.23 23.46
CA THR A 390 30.91 -10.54 24.09
C THR A 390 32.24 -10.71 24.83
N ALA A 391 33.22 -9.84 24.60
CA ALA A 391 34.52 -9.84 25.28
C ALA A 391 34.47 -9.44 26.77
N ILE A 392 33.32 -9.03 27.30
CA ILE A 392 33.16 -8.61 28.71
C ILE A 392 32.09 -9.45 29.41
N GLU A 393 32.51 -10.25 30.40
CA GLU A 393 31.66 -11.20 31.14
C GLU A 393 30.41 -10.57 31.79
N GLN A 394 30.50 -9.31 32.23
CA GLN A 394 29.40 -8.61 32.91
C GLN A 394 28.23 -8.22 31.99
N LYS A 395 28.36 -8.42 30.68
CA LYS A 395 27.35 -8.08 29.65
C LYS A 395 26.79 -6.65 29.67
N LYS A 396 27.52 -5.68 30.24
CA LYS A 396 27.11 -4.26 30.32
C LYS A 396 27.55 -3.39 29.13
N LEU A 397 28.22 -3.94 28.12
CA LEU A 397 28.78 -3.18 27.00
C LEU A 397 28.15 -3.65 25.69
N PHE A 398 27.64 -2.72 24.90
CA PHE A 398 26.92 -2.95 23.65
C PHE A 398 27.49 -2.07 22.54
N MET A 399 27.27 -2.44 21.27
CA MET A 399 27.69 -1.63 20.13
C MET A 399 26.69 -1.63 18.96
N LEU A 400 26.67 -0.54 18.22
CA LEU A 400 26.28 -0.52 16.80
C LEU A 400 27.57 -0.63 15.99
N ASP A 401 27.66 -1.61 15.09
CA ASP A 401 28.87 -1.82 14.26
C ASP A 401 28.52 -1.88 12.77
N TYR A 402 28.98 -0.85 12.05
CA TYR A 402 28.87 -0.74 10.60
C TYR A 402 30.24 -0.70 9.92
N MET A 403 31.31 -1.04 10.65
CA MET A 403 32.69 -0.99 10.15
C MET A 403 32.86 -1.90 8.91
N ASP A 404 32.62 -3.20 9.06
CA ASP A 404 32.91 -4.21 8.02
C ASP A 404 31.92 -4.20 6.85
N LEU A 405 30.75 -3.57 7.06
CA LEU A 405 29.75 -3.36 6.00
C LEU A 405 30.08 -2.13 5.16
N LEU A 406 30.40 -0.99 5.79
CA LEU A 406 30.53 0.31 5.11
C LEU A 406 31.96 0.62 4.64
N LEU A 407 33.00 0.18 5.37
CA LEU A 407 34.39 0.49 5.05
C LEU A 407 34.79 0.18 3.59
N PRO A 408 34.34 -0.93 2.95
CA PRO A 408 34.63 -1.22 1.53
C PRO A 408 34.02 -0.23 0.52
N PHE A 409 33.05 0.58 0.93
CA PHE A 409 32.36 1.56 0.09
C PHE A 409 32.85 2.99 0.29
N VAL A 410 33.62 3.26 1.35
CA VAL A 410 34.04 4.62 1.74
C VAL A 410 34.80 5.34 0.64
N GLU A 411 35.76 4.67 -0.02
CA GLU A 411 36.55 5.24 -1.11
C GLU A 411 35.64 5.67 -2.27
N LYS A 412 34.86 4.73 -2.81
CA LYS A 412 33.91 4.96 -3.91
C LYS A 412 32.88 6.06 -3.61
N VAL A 413 32.33 6.11 -2.39
CA VAL A 413 31.32 7.11 -2.01
C VAL A 413 31.92 8.50 -1.91
N ARG A 414 33.17 8.63 -1.48
CA ARG A 414 33.88 9.92 -1.37
C ARG A 414 34.32 10.51 -2.71
N GLU A 415 34.21 9.77 -3.81
CA GLU A 415 34.32 10.31 -5.17
C GLU A 415 33.08 11.15 -5.58
N LEU A 416 31.96 11.04 -4.84
CA LEU A 416 30.71 11.73 -5.15
C LEU A 416 30.69 13.14 -4.53
N GLU A 417 30.19 14.14 -5.27
CA GLU A 417 29.97 15.47 -4.70
C GLU A 417 28.87 15.48 -3.63
N GLY A 418 29.07 16.27 -2.57
CA GLY A 418 28.02 16.60 -1.61
C GLY A 418 27.64 15.48 -0.64
N THR A 419 28.48 14.46 -0.47
CA THR A 419 28.27 13.33 0.45
C THR A 419 29.61 12.82 0.98
N THR A 420 29.59 12.05 2.08
CA THR A 420 30.75 11.29 2.58
C THR A 420 30.29 10.05 3.36
N LEU A 421 31.23 9.14 3.61
CA LEU A 421 31.02 7.92 4.38
C LEU A 421 32.27 7.63 5.24
N TYR A 422 32.07 6.89 6.34
CA TYR A 422 33.14 6.21 7.09
C TYR A 422 32.71 4.78 7.40
N GLY A 423 33.66 3.88 7.65
CA GLY A 423 33.40 2.73 8.51
C GLY A 423 33.21 3.23 9.94
N SER A 424 32.15 2.83 10.63
CA SER A 424 31.83 3.38 11.95
C SER A 424 31.38 2.34 12.98
N ARG A 425 31.76 2.57 14.24
CA ARG A 425 31.28 1.80 15.39
C ARG A 425 30.92 2.76 16.53
N ALA A 426 29.76 2.57 17.15
CA ALA A 426 29.32 3.32 18.33
C ALA A 426 29.19 2.37 19.52
N LEU A 427 29.72 2.77 20.67
CA LEU A 427 29.83 1.96 21.88
C LEU A 427 28.94 2.51 22.99
N PHE A 428 28.18 1.64 23.66
CA PHE A 428 27.20 2.00 24.67
C PHE A 428 27.37 1.15 25.94
N PHE A 429 27.15 1.76 27.10
CA PHE A 429 27.17 1.11 28.40
C PHE A 429 25.77 1.06 29.01
N LEU A 430 25.36 -0.12 29.46
CA LEU A 430 24.14 -0.31 30.23
C LEU A 430 24.34 0.15 31.67
N THR A 431 23.63 1.22 32.03
CA THR A 431 23.67 1.84 33.35
C THR A 431 23.03 0.95 34.43
N GLU A 432 23.19 1.30 35.70
CA GLU A 432 22.45 0.63 36.79
C GLU A 432 20.96 1.00 36.74
N GLU A 433 20.65 2.11 36.09
CA GLU A 433 19.33 2.63 35.82
C GLU A 433 18.60 1.96 34.63
N GLY A 434 19.21 0.98 33.95
CA GLY A 434 18.62 0.23 32.84
C GLY A 434 18.66 0.92 31.47
N THR A 435 19.35 2.06 31.36
CA THR A 435 19.43 2.87 30.13
C THR A 435 20.79 2.72 29.45
N LEU A 436 20.85 3.04 28.14
CA LEU A 436 22.12 3.03 27.40
C LEU A 436 22.78 4.40 27.37
N ARG A 437 24.00 4.47 27.90
CA ARG A 437 24.87 5.65 27.82
C ARG A 437 25.89 5.46 26.70
N PRO A 438 25.97 6.33 25.68
CA PRO A 438 27.05 6.29 24.71
C PRO A 438 28.40 6.60 25.37
N LEU A 439 29.44 5.86 24.99
CA LEU A 439 30.81 6.00 25.50
C LEU A 439 31.76 6.54 24.44
N ALA A 440 31.68 6.00 23.22
CA ALA A 440 32.63 6.27 22.16
C ALA A 440 32.02 6.07 20.77
N ILE A 441 32.54 6.80 19.78
CA ILE A 441 32.30 6.59 18.35
C ILE A 441 33.65 6.51 17.66
N GLU A 442 33.93 5.40 16.97
CA GLU A 442 35.05 5.27 16.05
C GLU A 442 34.57 5.58 14.63
N LEU A 443 35.25 6.51 13.94
CA LEU A 443 35.11 6.74 12.50
C LEU A 443 36.42 6.40 11.80
N THR A 444 36.35 5.66 10.70
CA THR A 444 37.52 5.20 9.93
C THR A 444 37.35 5.47 8.44
N ARG A 445 38.36 6.11 7.83
CA ARG A 445 38.61 6.13 6.39
C ARG A 445 39.64 5.05 6.07
N PRO A 446 39.48 4.22 5.02
CA PRO A 446 40.53 3.32 4.57
C PRO A 446 41.78 4.10 4.11
N GLN A 447 42.84 3.39 3.73
CA GLN A 447 43.88 4.01 2.92
C GLN A 447 43.24 4.41 1.57
N MET A 448 43.51 5.62 1.09
CA MET A 448 42.99 6.17 -0.17
C MET A 448 44.08 7.00 -0.82
N ASP A 449 44.35 6.76 -2.11
CA ASP A 449 45.46 7.39 -2.86
C ASP A 449 46.81 7.30 -2.10
N ASP A 450 47.45 8.43 -1.84
CA ASP A 450 48.67 8.59 -1.05
C ASP A 450 48.40 8.80 0.45
N LYS A 451 47.13 8.97 0.86
CA LYS A 451 46.76 9.19 2.25
C LYS A 451 46.68 7.86 3.01
N PRO A 452 47.36 7.73 4.17
CA PRO A 452 47.26 6.52 4.99
C PRO A 452 45.83 6.34 5.54
N GLN A 453 45.53 5.14 6.06
CA GLN A 453 44.31 4.90 6.82
C GLN A 453 44.19 5.95 7.94
N TRP A 454 43.06 6.66 7.97
CA TRP A 454 42.74 7.61 9.04
C TRP A 454 41.65 7.01 9.92
N LYS A 455 41.81 7.15 11.24
CA LYS A 455 40.76 6.80 12.19
C LYS A 455 40.83 7.67 13.43
N GLN A 456 39.67 7.96 14.01
CA GLN A 456 39.58 8.68 15.27
C GLN A 456 38.45 8.12 16.13
N VAL A 457 38.72 8.06 17.44
CA VAL A 457 37.72 7.78 18.46
C VAL A 457 37.28 9.10 19.10
N PHE A 458 36.00 9.38 19.02
CA PHE A 458 35.32 10.50 19.65
C PHE A 458 34.61 9.99 20.92
N THR A 459 34.58 10.80 21.97
CA THR A 459 33.94 10.46 23.26
C THR A 459 33.20 11.69 23.82
N PRO A 460 32.10 11.54 24.56
CA PRO A 460 31.47 12.64 25.28
C PRO A 460 32.48 13.39 26.16
N THR A 461 32.51 14.73 26.08
CA THR A 461 33.51 15.54 26.78
C THR A 461 32.99 16.93 27.10
N TRP A 462 33.62 17.59 28.08
CA TRP A 462 33.16 18.86 28.67
C TRP A 462 33.91 20.09 28.14
N ASN A 463 34.83 19.91 27.19
CA ASN A 463 35.53 21.02 26.53
C ASN A 463 34.79 21.40 25.23
N ALA A 464 34.72 22.70 24.94
CA ALA A 464 33.86 23.22 23.86
C ALA A 464 34.17 22.60 22.49
N THR A 465 35.45 22.51 22.11
CA THR A 465 35.86 21.91 20.83
C THR A 465 35.45 20.44 20.73
N GLY A 466 35.70 19.67 21.79
CA GLY A 466 35.37 18.25 21.84
C GLY A 466 33.87 17.94 21.85
N ASP A 467 33.04 18.77 22.49
CA ASP A 467 31.57 18.63 22.46
C ASP A 467 31.01 18.77 21.03
N TRP A 468 31.53 19.73 20.25
CA TRP A 468 31.15 19.87 18.84
C TRP A 468 31.64 18.72 17.96
N LEU A 469 32.87 18.22 18.19
CA LEU A 469 33.37 17.02 17.52
C LEU A 469 32.53 15.78 17.85
N TRP A 470 32.06 15.65 19.10
CA TRP A 470 31.15 14.58 19.51
C TRP A 470 29.80 14.66 18.79
N ARG A 471 29.20 15.85 18.68
CA ARG A 471 27.96 16.06 17.89
C ARG A 471 28.13 15.69 16.42
N LEU A 472 29.24 16.08 15.80
CA LEU A 472 29.58 15.70 14.42
C LEU A 472 29.73 14.18 14.28
N ALA A 473 30.43 13.51 15.21
CA ALA A 473 30.57 12.06 15.21
C ALA A 473 29.22 11.33 15.34
N LYS A 474 28.31 11.84 16.20
CA LYS A 474 26.92 11.34 16.27
C LYS A 474 26.19 11.52 14.94
N ALA A 475 26.29 12.68 14.29
CA ALA A 475 25.64 12.93 13.00
C ALA A 475 26.10 11.96 11.89
N HIS A 476 27.39 11.62 11.84
CA HIS A 476 27.89 10.58 10.91
C HIS A 476 27.31 9.19 11.23
N VAL A 477 27.33 8.76 12.49
CA VAL A 477 26.76 7.46 12.87
C VAL A 477 25.26 7.41 12.58
N LEU A 478 24.50 8.49 12.81
CA LEU A 478 23.08 8.57 12.47
C LEU A 478 22.83 8.49 10.96
N ALA A 479 23.70 9.10 10.14
CA ALA A 479 23.65 8.99 8.68
C ALA A 479 23.93 7.56 8.18
N HIS A 480 24.86 6.85 8.82
CA HIS A 480 25.14 5.45 8.55
C HIS A 480 23.99 4.53 9.01
N ASP A 481 23.49 4.73 10.23
CA ASP A 481 22.41 3.95 10.83
C ASP A 481 21.09 4.09 10.06
N SER A 482 20.75 5.30 9.59
CA SER A 482 19.60 5.53 8.72
C SER A 482 19.78 4.88 7.34
N GLY A 483 21.00 4.88 6.80
CA GLY A 483 21.32 4.14 5.58
C GLY A 483 21.15 2.63 5.74
N VAL A 484 21.68 2.05 6.81
CA VAL A 484 21.55 0.60 7.08
C VAL A 484 20.10 0.21 7.38
N HIS A 485 19.37 1.00 8.18
CA HIS A 485 17.94 0.81 8.40
C HIS A 485 17.18 0.74 7.06
N GLN A 486 17.28 1.79 6.23
CA GLN A 486 16.49 1.91 5.01
C GLN A 486 16.87 0.90 3.91
N LEU A 487 18.12 0.42 3.89
CA LEU A 487 18.65 -0.45 2.83
C LEU A 487 18.69 -1.93 3.21
N VAL A 488 18.65 -2.27 4.50
CA VAL A 488 18.89 -3.64 5.01
C VAL A 488 17.76 -4.15 5.89
N LYS A 489 17.01 -3.26 6.56
CA LYS A 489 15.95 -3.64 7.51
C LYS A 489 14.55 -3.28 7.04
N ASP A 490 14.39 -2.16 6.34
CA ASP A 490 13.13 -1.78 5.68
C ASP A 490 12.99 -2.42 4.28
N THR A 491 12.94 -3.75 4.21
CA THR A 491 12.72 -4.49 2.96
C THR A 491 11.24 -4.82 2.79
N LEU A 492 10.50 -3.87 2.21
CA LEU A 492 9.04 -3.91 2.01
C LEU A 492 8.51 -5.23 1.40
N TYR A 493 7.33 -5.67 1.82
CA TYR A 493 6.86 -7.04 1.58
C TYR A 493 5.76 -7.22 0.50
N THR A 494 5.07 -6.17 0.05
CA THR A 494 4.03 -6.31 -1.00
C THR A 494 4.59 -6.14 -2.42
N MET A 495 4.06 -6.90 -3.39
CA MET A 495 4.55 -6.86 -4.77
C MET A 495 4.34 -5.48 -5.43
N GLU A 496 3.24 -4.78 -5.12
CA GLU A 496 2.97 -3.43 -5.65
C GLU A 496 3.95 -2.38 -5.13
N ILE A 497 4.16 -2.28 -3.81
CA ILE A 497 5.10 -1.30 -3.26
C ILE A 497 6.53 -1.59 -3.71
N ASN A 498 6.91 -2.87 -3.86
CA ASN A 498 8.22 -3.25 -4.39
C ASN A 498 8.38 -2.91 -5.88
N ALA A 499 7.33 -3.02 -6.68
CA ALA A 499 7.36 -2.58 -8.08
C ALA A 499 7.51 -1.04 -8.18
N LEU A 500 6.79 -0.29 -7.33
CA LEU A 500 6.91 1.16 -7.23
C LEU A 500 8.27 1.60 -6.70
N ALA A 501 8.83 0.91 -5.71
CA ALA A 501 10.15 1.21 -5.16
C ALA A 501 11.26 1.03 -6.20
N ARG A 502 11.26 -0.08 -6.97
CA ARG A 502 12.19 -0.28 -8.11
C ARG A 502 11.99 0.75 -9.23
N GLN A 503 10.80 1.33 -9.34
CA GLN A 503 10.51 2.35 -10.35
C GLN A 503 10.92 3.77 -9.91
N LEU A 504 10.75 4.13 -8.63
CA LEU A 504 10.78 5.52 -8.15
C LEU A 504 11.68 5.80 -6.94
N LEU A 505 11.97 4.80 -6.10
CA LEU A 505 12.63 4.98 -4.80
C LEU A 505 14.12 4.60 -4.86
N ILE A 506 14.41 3.37 -5.32
CA ILE A 506 15.74 2.72 -5.34
C ILE A 506 16.34 2.57 -6.75
N ASN A 507 15.75 3.21 -7.76
CA ASN A 507 16.32 3.28 -9.10
C ASN A 507 17.52 4.25 -9.19
N SER A 508 18.23 4.21 -10.31
CA SER A 508 19.24 5.19 -10.68
C SER A 508 18.69 6.62 -10.59
N ASN A 509 19.32 7.47 -9.78
CA ASN A 509 18.89 8.83 -9.41
C ASN A 509 17.49 8.91 -8.74
N GLY A 510 17.04 7.82 -8.10
CA GLY A 510 15.87 7.82 -7.21
C GLY A 510 16.10 8.62 -5.93
N ILE A 511 15.12 8.61 -5.02
CA ILE A 511 15.22 9.33 -3.74
C ILE A 511 16.39 8.83 -2.92
N ILE A 512 16.50 7.50 -2.75
CA ILE A 512 17.52 6.90 -1.91
C ILE A 512 18.93 7.29 -2.37
N GLU A 513 19.21 7.19 -3.67
CA GLU A 513 20.50 7.59 -4.24
C GLU A 513 20.77 9.11 -4.20
N SER A 514 19.72 9.95 -4.07
CA SER A 514 19.88 11.41 -4.04
C SER A 514 19.80 12.03 -2.64
N THR A 515 19.51 11.23 -1.59
CA THR A 515 19.33 11.74 -0.22
C THR A 515 19.98 10.93 0.89
N PHE A 516 20.62 9.79 0.59
CA PHE A 516 21.37 8.98 1.57
C PHE A 516 22.87 8.97 1.28
N SER A 517 23.69 8.85 2.32
CA SER A 517 25.16 8.92 2.23
C SER A 517 25.77 8.06 1.09
N PRO A 518 25.36 6.78 0.88
CA PRO A 518 25.98 5.93 -0.14
C PRO A 518 25.74 6.33 -1.61
N GLY A 519 24.79 7.24 -1.87
CA GLY A 519 24.45 7.67 -3.22
C GLY A 519 24.13 6.50 -4.15
N LYS A 520 24.76 6.47 -5.34
CA LYS A 520 24.59 5.41 -6.36
C LYS A 520 25.00 4.00 -5.91
N PHE A 521 25.71 3.86 -4.79
CA PHE A 521 26.16 2.56 -4.26
C PHE A 521 25.19 1.96 -3.23
N SER A 522 24.06 2.63 -2.94
CA SER A 522 23.09 2.23 -1.92
C SER A 522 22.63 0.77 -2.05
N MET A 523 22.25 0.33 -3.25
CA MET A 523 21.77 -1.05 -3.45
C MET A 523 22.91 -2.09 -3.51
N GLU A 524 24.15 -1.68 -3.82
CA GLU A 524 25.33 -2.56 -3.65
C GLU A 524 25.61 -2.83 -2.15
N ILE A 525 25.40 -1.85 -1.27
CA ILE A 525 25.49 -2.05 0.19
C ILE A 525 24.39 -3.00 0.67
N SER A 526 23.16 -2.86 0.17
CA SER A 526 22.07 -3.79 0.47
C SER A 526 22.42 -5.23 0.05
N SER A 527 23.01 -5.41 -1.15
CA SER A 527 23.50 -6.72 -1.60
C SER A 527 24.65 -7.26 -0.73
N ALA A 528 25.62 -6.43 -0.33
CA ALA A 528 26.68 -6.84 0.59
C ALA A 528 26.16 -7.19 2.00
N ALA A 529 25.07 -6.54 2.44
CA ALA A 529 24.40 -6.85 3.70
C ALA A 529 23.60 -8.16 3.60
N TYR A 530 22.87 -8.38 2.50
CA TYR A 530 22.23 -9.67 2.23
C TYR A 530 23.25 -10.80 2.17
N ASP A 531 24.40 -10.59 1.52
CA ASP A 531 25.50 -11.56 1.46
C ASP A 531 26.04 -11.92 2.86
N LYS A 532 26.43 -10.91 3.65
CA LYS A 532 27.17 -11.13 4.90
C LYS A 532 26.31 -11.34 6.15
N LEU A 533 25.09 -10.78 6.20
CA LEU A 533 24.33 -10.60 7.45
C LEU A 533 22.97 -11.31 7.46
N TRP A 534 22.31 -11.46 6.31
CA TRP A 534 20.95 -12.02 6.27
C TRP A 534 20.94 -13.55 6.37
N ARG A 535 20.09 -14.09 7.23
CA ARG A 535 19.82 -15.53 7.39
C ARG A 535 18.38 -15.75 7.84
N PHE A 536 17.65 -16.65 7.18
CA PHE A 536 16.24 -16.91 7.50
C PHE A 536 16.02 -17.37 8.95
N ASP A 537 16.92 -18.19 9.50
CA ASP A 537 16.80 -18.71 10.87
C ASP A 537 17.00 -17.62 11.95
N HIS A 538 17.68 -16.52 11.60
CA HIS A 538 17.85 -15.36 12.47
C HIS A 538 16.74 -14.31 12.35
N GLU A 539 15.83 -14.40 11.36
CA GLU A 539 14.71 -13.45 11.24
C GLU A 539 13.59 -13.72 12.28
N ALA A 540 13.64 -14.87 12.97
CA ALA A 540 12.78 -15.17 14.12
C ALA A 540 13.21 -14.32 15.33
N LEU A 541 12.31 -13.53 15.92
CA LEU A 541 12.66 -12.57 16.99
C LEU A 541 13.46 -13.20 18.17
N PRO A 542 13.10 -14.38 18.72
CA PRO A 542 13.91 -15.00 19.77
C PRO A 542 15.34 -15.33 19.31
N ALA A 543 15.49 -15.83 18.09
CA ALA A 543 16.78 -16.20 17.51
C ALA A 543 17.64 -14.97 17.19
N ASP A 544 17.05 -13.90 16.65
CA ASP A 544 17.69 -12.59 16.49
C ASP A 544 18.28 -12.11 17.83
N LEU A 545 17.43 -11.99 18.86
CA LEU A 545 17.81 -11.47 20.16
C LEU A 545 18.93 -12.28 20.80
N ILE A 546 18.91 -13.62 20.67
CA ILE A 546 19.99 -14.49 21.14
C ILE A 546 21.26 -14.28 20.29
N SER A 547 21.14 -14.23 18.96
CA SER A 547 22.29 -14.10 18.04
C SER A 547 23.06 -12.78 18.23
N ARG A 548 22.35 -11.68 18.51
CA ARG A 548 22.93 -10.37 18.85
C ARG A 548 23.45 -10.29 20.29
N GLY A 549 23.28 -11.35 21.09
CA GLY A 549 23.62 -11.37 22.51
C GLY A 549 22.74 -10.45 23.38
N ILE A 550 21.58 -10.04 22.88
CA ILE A 550 20.58 -9.29 23.66
C ILE A 550 19.87 -10.21 24.64
N ALA A 551 19.68 -11.47 24.30
CA ALA A 551 19.07 -12.49 25.14
C ALA A 551 20.01 -13.67 25.41
N THR A 552 19.64 -14.52 26.37
CA THR A 552 20.11 -15.91 26.48
C THR A 552 18.90 -16.82 26.69
N GLU A 553 18.97 -18.04 26.17
CA GLU A 553 17.98 -19.09 26.44
C GLU A 553 17.80 -19.28 27.96
N ASP A 554 16.55 -19.35 28.39
CA ASP A 554 16.16 -19.56 29.78
C ASP A 554 14.73 -20.15 29.80
N PRO A 555 14.59 -21.50 29.81
CA PRO A 555 13.29 -22.17 29.73
C PRO A 555 12.34 -21.87 30.89
N ASP A 556 12.86 -21.36 32.02
CA ASP A 556 12.07 -20.97 33.19
C ASP A 556 11.60 -19.50 33.11
N SER A 557 12.14 -18.70 32.19
CA SER A 557 11.71 -17.32 31.92
C SER A 557 10.55 -17.25 30.91
N PRO A 558 9.72 -16.18 30.93
CA PRO A 558 8.76 -15.90 29.87
C PRO A 558 9.42 -15.91 28.48
N HIS A 559 8.70 -16.38 27.46
CA HIS A 559 9.20 -16.51 26.08
C HIS A 559 10.38 -17.50 25.90
N GLY A 560 10.75 -18.25 26.95
CA GLY A 560 11.87 -19.21 26.91
C GLY A 560 13.26 -18.55 26.86
N LEU A 561 13.35 -17.25 27.12
CA LEU A 561 14.61 -16.50 27.12
C LEU A 561 14.62 -15.40 28.18
N LYS A 562 15.83 -14.94 28.50
CA LYS A 562 16.08 -13.83 29.41
C LYS A 562 16.85 -12.72 28.69
N LEU A 563 16.31 -11.50 28.73
CA LEU A 563 16.97 -10.31 28.19
C LEU A 563 18.13 -9.85 29.08
N ASN A 564 19.22 -9.40 28.46
CA ASN A 564 20.35 -8.74 29.13
C ASN A 564 20.08 -7.22 29.32
N ILE A 565 19.06 -6.67 28.66
CA ILE A 565 18.52 -5.32 28.87
C ILE A 565 17.04 -5.50 29.23
N GLU A 566 16.66 -5.31 30.50
CA GLU A 566 15.31 -5.62 30.98
C GLU A 566 14.23 -4.70 30.39
N ASP A 567 14.51 -3.39 30.26
CA ASP A 567 13.61 -2.43 29.60
C ASP A 567 14.07 -2.17 28.16
N TYR A 568 13.88 -3.15 27.27
CA TYR A 568 14.12 -3.02 25.83
C TYR A 568 12.76 -3.03 25.11
N PRO A 569 12.20 -1.86 24.74
CA PRO A 569 10.80 -1.76 24.28
C PRO A 569 10.44 -2.62 23.08
N PHE A 570 11.26 -2.60 22.02
CA PHE A 570 11.07 -3.46 20.84
C PHE A 570 11.07 -4.95 21.18
N ALA A 571 12.04 -5.43 21.97
CA ALA A 571 12.14 -6.84 22.33
C ALA A 571 10.97 -7.27 23.24
N ASN A 572 10.67 -6.48 24.27
CA ASN A 572 9.62 -6.77 25.25
C ASN A 572 8.22 -6.85 24.64
N ASP A 573 7.89 -5.94 23.72
CA ASP A 573 6.57 -5.92 23.07
C ASP A 573 6.53 -6.91 21.91
N GLY A 574 7.64 -7.05 21.17
CA GLY A 574 7.76 -7.99 20.07
C GLY A 574 7.61 -9.45 20.51
N LEU A 575 8.16 -9.82 21.67
CA LEU A 575 8.05 -11.19 22.19
C LEU A 575 6.61 -11.57 22.61
N LEU A 576 5.81 -10.60 23.07
CA LEU A 576 4.38 -10.83 23.33
C LEU A 576 3.62 -11.14 22.04
N ILE A 577 3.92 -10.42 20.96
CA ILE A 577 3.31 -10.62 19.64
C ILE A 577 3.81 -11.92 19.01
N TRP A 578 5.10 -12.20 19.09
CA TRP A 578 5.72 -13.45 18.63
C TRP A 578 5.06 -14.68 19.27
N ASP A 579 4.85 -14.69 20.59
CA ASP A 579 4.18 -15.80 21.27
C ASP A 579 2.72 -15.96 20.83
N ALA A 580 1.98 -14.87 20.68
CA ALA A 580 0.60 -14.90 20.18
C ALA A 580 0.54 -15.43 18.74
N LEU A 581 1.47 -15.02 17.87
CA LEU A 581 1.65 -15.51 16.52
C LEU A 581 2.00 -17.01 16.51
N LYS A 582 3.01 -17.43 17.28
CA LYS A 582 3.40 -18.84 17.36
C LYS A 582 2.25 -19.70 17.87
N GLN A 583 1.48 -19.26 18.85
CA GLN A 583 0.31 -19.98 19.36
C GLN A 583 -0.80 -20.14 18.30
N TRP A 584 -1.11 -19.06 17.56
CA TRP A 584 -2.06 -19.09 16.45
C TRP A 584 -1.59 -20.04 15.33
N VAL A 585 -0.35 -19.88 14.85
CA VAL A 585 0.25 -20.72 13.80
C VAL A 585 0.33 -22.19 14.25
N THR A 586 0.67 -22.46 15.51
CA THR A 586 0.69 -23.82 16.08
C THR A 586 -0.69 -24.47 16.05
N SER A 587 -1.72 -23.72 16.48
CA SER A 587 -3.10 -24.21 16.47
C SER A 587 -3.59 -24.47 15.05
N TYR A 588 -3.24 -23.56 14.13
CA TYR A 588 -3.56 -23.67 12.71
C TYR A 588 -2.89 -24.89 12.05
N VAL A 589 -1.57 -25.01 12.17
CA VAL A 589 -0.79 -26.09 11.53
C VAL A 589 -1.21 -27.46 12.06
N ASN A 590 -1.31 -27.64 13.39
CA ASN A 590 -1.64 -28.93 13.98
C ASN A 590 -3.07 -29.41 13.66
N HIS A 591 -3.97 -28.52 13.22
CA HIS A 591 -5.29 -28.90 12.74
C HIS A 591 -5.24 -29.61 11.38
N TYR A 592 -4.32 -29.21 10.48
CA TYR A 592 -4.20 -29.77 9.13
C TYR A 592 -3.07 -30.80 8.99
N TYR A 593 -2.00 -30.66 9.76
CA TYR A 593 -0.80 -31.50 9.76
C TYR A 593 -0.55 -32.04 11.17
N SER A 594 -1.20 -33.15 11.49
CA SER A 594 -1.11 -33.81 12.80
C SER A 594 0.14 -34.69 12.97
N ASP A 595 0.82 -35.05 11.88
CA ASP A 595 2.08 -35.79 11.89
C ASP A 595 2.98 -35.46 10.67
N SER A 596 4.27 -35.79 10.76
CA SER A 596 5.28 -35.50 9.72
C SER A 596 4.95 -36.06 8.34
N SER A 597 4.30 -37.23 8.24
CA SER A 597 3.99 -37.81 6.94
C SER A 597 3.01 -36.95 6.13
N GLN A 598 2.17 -36.15 6.81
CA GLN A 598 1.31 -35.19 6.14
C GLN A 598 2.08 -34.00 5.56
N VAL A 599 3.21 -33.61 6.17
CA VAL A 599 4.10 -32.53 5.69
C VAL A 599 5.02 -33.04 4.57
N GLU A 600 5.54 -34.26 4.70
CA GLU A 600 6.41 -34.90 3.70
C GLU A 600 5.66 -35.28 2.41
N LEU A 601 4.41 -35.75 2.51
CA LEU A 601 3.59 -36.15 1.36
C LEU A 601 2.91 -34.98 0.66
N ASP A 602 2.95 -33.79 1.24
CA ASP A 602 2.40 -32.59 0.62
C ASP A 602 3.40 -32.02 -0.41
N GLU A 603 3.31 -32.52 -1.65
CA GLU A 603 4.07 -31.99 -2.80
C GLU A 603 3.88 -30.48 -2.98
N GLU A 604 2.80 -29.89 -2.45
CA GLU A 604 2.49 -28.47 -2.56
C GLU A 604 3.43 -27.63 -1.71
N LEU A 605 3.42 -27.97 -0.43
CA LEU A 605 4.20 -27.34 0.62
C LEU A 605 5.70 -27.55 0.39
N GLN A 606 6.08 -28.77 0.01
CA GLN A 606 7.47 -29.11 -0.33
C GLN A 606 7.98 -28.34 -1.56
N SER A 607 7.16 -28.21 -2.62
CA SER A 607 7.53 -27.44 -3.81
C SER A 607 7.67 -25.95 -3.50
N TRP A 608 6.73 -25.38 -2.74
CA TRP A 608 6.72 -23.97 -2.35
C TRP A 608 8.00 -23.58 -1.58
N TRP A 609 8.34 -24.34 -0.54
CA TRP A 609 9.53 -24.07 0.27
C TRP A 609 10.83 -24.29 -0.51
N THR A 610 10.87 -25.35 -1.32
CA THR A 610 12.01 -25.62 -2.21
C THR A 610 12.21 -24.47 -3.21
N GLU A 611 11.16 -23.92 -3.80
CA GLU A 611 11.24 -22.83 -4.76
C GLU A 611 11.69 -21.51 -4.09
N ILE A 612 11.19 -21.19 -2.89
CA ILE A 612 11.67 -20.04 -2.11
C ILE A 612 13.18 -20.13 -1.89
N ARG A 613 13.68 -21.28 -1.40
CA ARG A 613 15.11 -21.47 -1.14
C ARG A 613 15.93 -21.48 -2.43
N THR A 614 15.51 -22.23 -3.45
CA THR A 614 16.37 -22.54 -4.61
C THR A 614 16.24 -21.58 -5.78
N VAL A 615 15.16 -20.80 -5.84
CA VAL A 615 14.92 -19.78 -6.86
C VAL A 615 14.81 -18.39 -6.22
N GLY A 616 13.87 -18.20 -5.28
CA GLY A 616 13.65 -16.90 -4.63
C GLY A 616 14.89 -16.34 -3.92
N HIS A 617 15.61 -17.21 -3.21
CA HIS A 617 16.88 -16.93 -2.54
C HIS A 617 18.04 -17.76 -3.12
N GLU A 618 18.03 -17.99 -4.45
CA GLU A 618 18.98 -18.88 -5.13
C GLU A 618 20.44 -18.70 -4.70
N ASP A 619 20.89 -17.45 -4.50
CA ASP A 619 22.29 -17.13 -4.18
C ASP A 619 22.72 -17.61 -2.77
N LYS A 620 21.76 -18.05 -1.95
CA LYS A 620 21.94 -18.64 -0.62
C LYS A 620 21.35 -20.05 -0.48
N LYS A 621 20.94 -20.70 -1.57
CA LYS A 621 20.19 -21.98 -1.51
C LYS A 621 20.92 -23.15 -0.85
N ASP A 622 22.25 -23.10 -0.85
CA ASP A 622 23.14 -24.15 -0.32
C ASP A 622 23.57 -23.90 1.14
N GLU A 623 23.06 -22.83 1.77
CA GLU A 623 23.38 -22.47 3.16
C GLU A 623 22.81 -23.50 4.18
N PRO A 624 23.58 -23.91 5.21
CA PRO A 624 23.20 -25.02 6.09
C PRO A 624 22.14 -24.66 7.13
N TRP A 625 21.79 -23.38 7.28
CA TRP A 625 20.82 -22.90 8.27
C TRP A 625 19.38 -22.85 7.76
N TRP A 626 19.12 -23.21 6.49
CA TRP A 626 17.75 -23.34 5.99
C TRP A 626 17.00 -24.49 6.67
N PRO A 627 15.80 -24.25 7.27
CA PRO A 627 14.90 -25.31 7.70
C PRO A 627 14.62 -26.36 6.61
N THR A 628 14.48 -27.63 7.01
CA THR A 628 14.27 -28.76 6.08
C THR A 628 12.82 -28.94 5.66
N LEU A 629 11.86 -28.53 6.50
CA LEU A 629 10.40 -28.71 6.32
C LEU A 629 9.99 -30.20 6.26
N GLU A 630 10.36 -30.95 7.30
CA GLU A 630 10.04 -32.38 7.42
C GLU A 630 8.91 -32.64 8.43
N THR A 631 8.68 -31.72 9.37
CA THR A 631 7.75 -31.89 10.50
C THR A 631 6.77 -30.71 10.64
N PRO A 632 5.66 -30.88 11.41
CA PRO A 632 4.79 -29.77 11.75
C PRO A 632 5.49 -28.64 12.52
N GLU A 633 6.50 -28.93 13.36
CA GLU A 633 7.25 -27.89 14.09
C GLU A 633 8.13 -27.06 13.13
N ASP A 634 8.73 -27.68 12.10
CA ASP A 634 9.46 -26.94 11.06
C ASP A 634 8.52 -25.97 10.35
N LEU A 635 7.33 -26.44 9.97
CA LEU A 635 6.30 -25.62 9.33
C LEU A 635 5.83 -24.47 10.24
N ILE A 636 5.60 -24.75 11.53
CA ILE A 636 5.23 -23.74 12.52
C ILE A 636 6.33 -22.68 12.61
N GLN A 637 7.60 -23.08 12.70
CA GLN A 637 8.71 -22.14 12.82
C GLN A 637 8.90 -21.29 11.56
N ILE A 638 8.82 -21.89 10.36
CA ILE A 638 8.88 -21.19 9.07
C ILE A 638 7.76 -20.16 8.96
N LEU A 639 6.51 -20.58 9.20
CA LEU A 639 5.34 -19.70 9.07
C LEU A 639 5.33 -18.60 10.12
N THR A 640 5.69 -18.90 11.38
CA THR A 640 5.78 -17.89 12.45
C THR A 640 6.84 -16.83 12.10
N THR A 641 7.99 -17.26 11.57
CA THR A 641 9.06 -16.34 11.13
C THR A 641 8.56 -15.43 10.01
N ILE A 642 7.96 -15.98 8.95
CA ILE A 642 7.45 -15.19 7.82
C ILE A 642 6.39 -14.18 8.30
N VAL A 643 5.41 -14.64 9.08
CA VAL A 643 4.32 -13.78 9.58
C VAL A 643 4.85 -12.69 10.51
N TRP A 644 5.82 -12.98 11.38
CA TRP A 644 6.47 -11.97 12.23
C TRP A 644 7.20 -10.91 11.41
N VAL A 645 7.97 -11.35 10.41
CA VAL A 645 8.77 -10.48 9.53
C VAL A 645 7.88 -9.51 8.76
N THR A 646 6.77 -10.00 8.20
CA THR A 646 5.85 -9.14 7.45
C THR A 646 5.00 -8.24 8.35
N SER A 647 4.75 -8.60 9.61
CA SER A 647 3.92 -7.84 10.57
C SER A 647 4.73 -7.03 11.58
N GLY A 648 5.01 -7.59 12.76
CA GLY A 648 5.63 -6.88 13.88
C GLY A 648 7.01 -6.31 13.57
N HIS A 649 7.85 -7.04 12.80
CA HIS A 649 9.15 -6.50 12.39
C HIS A 649 8.97 -5.30 11.45
N HIS A 650 8.19 -5.45 10.36
CA HIS A 650 7.90 -4.37 9.42
C HIS A 650 7.35 -3.14 10.12
N ALA A 651 6.34 -3.29 10.98
CA ALA A 651 5.73 -2.19 11.72
C ALA A 651 6.76 -1.44 12.60
N ALA A 652 7.62 -2.18 13.29
CA ALA A 652 8.66 -1.62 14.17
C ALA A 652 9.76 -0.84 13.43
N VAL A 653 9.98 -1.08 12.14
CA VAL A 653 10.98 -0.35 11.32
C VAL A 653 10.36 0.65 10.33
N ASN A 654 9.07 0.51 9.99
CA ASN A 654 8.39 1.36 9.01
C ASN A 654 7.65 2.55 9.66
N PHE A 655 6.71 2.33 10.59
CA PHE A 655 5.81 3.42 11.04
C PHE A 655 6.48 4.49 11.91
N GLY A 656 7.67 4.20 12.41
CA GLY A 656 8.51 5.16 13.13
C GLY A 656 9.25 6.15 12.22
N GLN A 657 9.26 5.94 10.89
CA GLN A 657 10.10 6.70 9.96
C GLN A 657 9.88 8.22 10.10
N TYR A 658 8.65 8.72 9.99
CA TYR A 658 8.39 10.14 10.14
C TYR A 658 8.49 10.63 11.60
N THR A 659 8.09 9.82 12.57
CA THR A 659 8.15 10.17 14.01
C THR A 659 9.57 10.43 14.48
N TYR A 660 10.54 9.64 14.03
CA TYR A 660 11.95 9.77 14.40
C TYR A 660 12.79 10.57 13.40
N ALA A 661 12.53 10.44 12.09
CA ALA A 661 13.34 11.07 11.04
C ALA A 661 12.66 12.20 10.26
N GLY A 662 11.41 12.54 10.59
CA GLY A 662 10.76 13.77 10.12
C GLY A 662 11.49 15.03 10.59
N TYR A 663 12.25 14.98 11.69
CA TYR A 663 13.19 16.04 12.10
C TYR A 663 14.63 15.55 11.88
N PHE A 664 15.18 15.80 10.70
CA PHE A 664 16.46 15.22 10.27
C PHE A 664 17.69 15.50 11.17
N PRO A 665 17.78 16.53 12.04
CA PRO A 665 18.87 16.62 13.01
C PRO A 665 18.89 15.45 14.01
N ASN A 666 17.74 14.84 14.28
CA ASN A 666 17.63 13.61 15.10
C ASN A 666 18.07 12.35 14.34
N ARG A 667 17.78 12.29 13.04
CA ARG A 667 18.07 11.14 12.16
C ARG A 667 18.49 11.66 10.79
N ALA A 668 19.76 12.02 10.65
CA ALA A 668 20.31 12.38 9.34
C ALA A 668 20.30 11.13 8.44
N THR A 669 19.99 11.30 7.16
CA THR A 669 20.15 10.25 6.12
C THR A 669 21.49 10.37 5.39
N ILE A 670 22.05 11.58 5.38
CA ILE A 670 23.28 11.95 4.68
C ILE A 670 24.17 12.84 5.54
N ALA A 671 25.46 12.55 5.53
CA ALA A 671 26.52 13.47 5.95
C ALA A 671 27.23 14.02 4.71
N ARG A 672 27.31 15.34 4.55
CA ARG A 672 27.81 16.00 3.33
C ARG A 672 29.28 16.42 3.36
N THR A 673 29.89 16.44 4.54
CA THR A 673 31.29 16.86 4.76
C THR A 673 31.99 15.91 5.71
N ASN A 674 33.30 15.75 5.57
CA ASN A 674 34.13 15.01 6.52
C ASN A 674 34.12 15.67 7.92
N VAL A 675 34.51 14.93 8.96
CA VAL A 675 34.78 15.54 10.27
C VAL A 675 35.97 16.50 10.15
N PRO A 676 35.95 17.67 10.81
CA PRO A 676 36.97 18.74 10.64
C PRO A 676 38.33 18.40 11.27
N THR A 677 38.53 17.14 11.70
CA THR A 677 39.79 16.59 12.23
C THR A 677 40.46 15.62 11.26
N GLU A 678 39.80 15.28 10.14
CA GLU A 678 40.39 14.46 9.08
C GLU A 678 41.18 15.36 8.11
N ASP A 679 42.50 15.41 8.28
CA ASP A 679 43.45 16.12 7.41
C ASP A 679 43.06 17.58 7.04
N PRO A 680 42.62 18.44 7.99
CA PRO A 680 42.06 19.75 7.68
C PRO A 680 43.12 20.75 7.20
N THR A 681 42.71 21.68 6.34
CA THR A 681 43.45 22.93 6.10
C THR A 681 43.37 23.88 7.30
N ASP A 682 44.31 24.83 7.39
CA ASP A 682 44.29 25.87 8.43
C ASP A 682 42.99 26.70 8.35
N GLU A 683 42.47 26.94 7.15
CA GLU A 683 41.20 27.63 6.92
C GLU A 683 39.98 26.84 7.40
N GLU A 684 39.90 25.53 7.12
CA GLU A 684 38.80 24.66 7.57
C GLU A 684 38.82 24.50 9.10
N TRP A 685 40.00 24.26 9.69
CA TRP A 685 40.15 24.18 11.13
C TRP A 685 39.78 25.51 11.80
N LYS A 686 40.24 26.64 11.24
CA LYS A 686 39.85 27.96 11.73
C LYS A 686 38.34 28.20 11.62
N TYR A 687 37.71 27.81 10.52
CA TYR A 687 36.26 27.93 10.36
C TYR A 687 35.51 27.09 11.41
N PHE A 688 35.94 25.86 11.67
CA PHE A 688 35.36 25.02 12.73
C PHE A 688 35.53 25.63 14.12
N ILE A 689 36.69 26.19 14.44
CA ILE A 689 36.93 26.86 15.74
C ILE A 689 36.09 28.15 15.88
N ASP A 690 35.98 28.95 14.83
CA ASP A 690 35.22 30.21 14.86
C ASP A 690 33.69 30.00 14.74
N LYS A 691 33.24 28.91 14.08
CA LYS A 691 31.83 28.63 13.72
C LYS A 691 31.47 27.13 13.71
N PRO A 692 31.56 26.42 14.84
CA PRO A 692 31.32 24.98 14.88
C PRO A 692 29.87 24.57 14.57
N GLU A 693 28.88 25.41 14.89
CA GLU A 693 27.48 25.25 14.42
C GLU A 693 27.42 25.22 12.88
N GLY A 694 28.15 26.12 12.22
CA GLY A 694 28.20 26.19 10.76
C GLY A 694 28.77 24.91 10.15
N THR A 695 29.80 24.33 10.76
CA THR A 695 30.36 23.02 10.35
C THR A 695 29.33 21.90 10.50
N LEU A 696 28.56 21.86 11.60
CA LEU A 696 27.51 20.84 11.78
C LEU A 696 26.36 21.02 10.76
N LEU A 697 25.96 22.25 10.46
CA LEU A 697 24.95 22.54 9.43
C LEU A 697 25.43 22.27 7.99
N GLN A 698 26.75 22.36 7.74
CA GLN A 698 27.36 21.91 6.49
C GLN A 698 27.36 20.37 6.38
N CYS A 699 27.62 19.67 7.49
CA CYS A 699 27.56 18.21 7.55
C CYS A 699 26.14 17.66 7.36
N LEU A 700 25.13 18.27 7.99
CA LEU A 700 23.73 17.86 7.89
C LEU A 700 23.15 18.03 6.47
N PRO A 701 22.03 17.33 6.12
CA PRO A 701 21.40 17.41 4.80
C PRO A 701 21.14 18.81 4.25
N SER A 702 21.13 18.95 2.92
CA SER A 702 20.68 20.18 2.25
C SER A 702 19.19 20.45 2.47
N LYS A 703 18.74 21.67 2.20
CA LYS A 703 17.30 22.01 2.22
C LYS A 703 16.47 21.09 1.32
N LEU A 704 17.00 20.78 0.13
CA LEU A 704 16.33 19.92 -0.85
C LEU A 704 16.32 18.46 -0.41
N GLN A 705 17.45 17.94 0.07
CA GLN A 705 17.57 16.57 0.58
C GLN A 705 16.62 16.33 1.76
N ALA A 706 16.61 17.25 2.73
CA ALA A 706 15.68 17.20 3.87
C ALA A 706 14.21 17.19 3.41
N ALA A 707 13.81 18.12 2.54
CA ALA A 707 12.45 18.21 2.04
C ALA A 707 12.02 16.97 1.23
N LYS A 708 12.92 16.39 0.41
CA LYS A 708 12.68 15.14 -0.32
C LYS A 708 12.44 13.97 0.64
N VAL A 709 13.32 13.78 1.62
CA VAL A 709 13.21 12.71 2.63
C VAL A 709 11.91 12.86 3.40
N MET A 710 11.68 14.02 4.03
CA MET A 710 10.48 14.26 4.85
C MET A 710 9.17 14.03 4.09
N ALA A 711 9.11 14.40 2.80
CA ALA A 711 7.94 14.15 1.96
C ALA A 711 7.69 12.66 1.70
N VAL A 712 8.75 11.85 1.54
CA VAL A 712 8.63 10.40 1.32
C VAL A 712 8.35 9.67 2.63
N LEU A 713 9.08 9.96 3.70
CA LEU A 713 8.87 9.33 5.02
C LEU A 713 7.44 9.56 5.53
N ASN A 714 6.86 10.74 5.28
CA ASN A 714 5.46 11.02 5.62
C ASN A 714 4.49 10.06 4.89
N VAL A 715 4.73 9.79 3.61
CA VAL A 715 3.93 8.81 2.85
C VAL A 715 4.16 7.40 3.40
N LEU A 716 5.41 6.97 3.62
CA LEU A 716 5.70 5.59 4.09
C LEU A 716 5.17 5.31 5.51
N SER A 717 5.10 6.32 6.38
CA SER A 717 4.64 6.19 7.77
C SER A 717 3.12 6.35 7.95
N THR A 718 2.34 6.43 6.86
CA THR A 718 0.92 6.78 6.89
C THR A 718 0.03 5.55 6.78
N HIS A 719 -0.82 5.28 7.77
CA HIS A 719 -1.83 4.22 7.65
C HIS A 719 -2.97 4.56 6.67
N SER A 720 -3.40 3.56 5.90
CA SER A 720 -4.59 3.65 5.05
C SER A 720 -5.89 3.73 5.86
N PRO A 721 -6.95 4.40 5.37
CA PRO A 721 -8.30 4.22 5.90
C PRO A 721 -8.91 2.83 5.64
N GLU A 722 -8.28 2.03 4.78
CA GLU A 722 -8.60 0.61 4.55
C GLU A 722 -7.47 -0.32 5.03
N GLU A 723 -6.62 0.11 5.98
CA GLU A 723 -5.62 -0.79 6.55
C GLU A 723 -6.29 -1.90 7.36
N GLU A 724 -5.69 -3.09 7.36
CA GLU A 724 -6.17 -4.22 8.15
C GLU A 724 -5.11 -4.57 9.20
N TYR A 725 -5.50 -4.52 10.47
CA TYR A 725 -4.58 -4.71 11.59
C TYR A 725 -4.53 -6.16 12.09
N LEU A 726 -3.44 -6.51 12.78
CA LEU A 726 -3.18 -7.90 13.15
C LEU A 726 -4.33 -8.47 14.00
N GLY A 727 -4.89 -9.60 13.57
CA GLY A 727 -6.02 -10.26 14.22
C GLY A 727 -7.36 -9.51 14.15
N GLU A 728 -7.52 -8.50 13.28
CA GLU A 728 -8.77 -7.78 13.10
C GLU A 728 -9.74 -8.51 12.14
N ALA A 729 -9.30 -8.78 10.91
CA ALA A 729 -10.11 -9.40 9.87
C ALA A 729 -10.06 -10.94 9.94
N LEU A 730 -11.20 -11.57 10.24
CA LEU A 730 -11.39 -13.00 10.10
C LEU A 730 -11.58 -13.34 8.61
N GLU A 731 -10.60 -14.02 8.00
CA GLU A 731 -10.75 -14.57 6.64
C GLU A 731 -11.96 -15.52 6.61
N PRO A 732 -12.89 -15.39 5.64
CA PRO A 732 -14.11 -16.20 5.62
C PRO A 732 -13.89 -17.72 5.65
N SER A 733 -12.83 -18.22 5.00
CA SER A 733 -12.48 -19.65 5.04
C SER A 733 -12.02 -20.15 6.43
N TRP A 734 -11.55 -19.26 7.31
CA TRP A 734 -11.35 -19.56 8.74
C TRP A 734 -12.66 -19.59 9.49
N GLY A 735 -13.61 -18.73 9.12
CA GLY A 735 -14.93 -18.65 9.73
C GLY A 735 -15.82 -19.87 9.50
N ASP A 736 -15.61 -20.59 8.39
CA ASP A 736 -16.31 -21.83 8.06
C ASP A 736 -15.84 -23.04 8.89
N ASP A 737 -14.58 -23.04 9.36
CA ASP A 737 -14.06 -24.06 10.28
C ASP A 737 -14.21 -23.59 11.74
N THR A 738 -15.04 -24.29 12.51
CA THR A 738 -15.38 -23.88 13.87
C THR A 738 -14.21 -23.93 14.85
N TYR A 739 -13.19 -24.76 14.59
CA TYR A 739 -11.97 -24.80 15.41
C TYR A 739 -11.05 -23.64 15.05
N ILE A 740 -10.73 -23.48 13.76
CA ILE A 740 -9.85 -22.40 13.29
C ILE A 740 -10.43 -21.03 13.68
N LYS A 741 -11.73 -20.81 13.46
CA LYS A 741 -12.44 -19.62 13.91
C LYS A 741 -12.24 -19.34 15.40
N ALA A 742 -12.47 -20.34 16.26
CA ALA A 742 -12.33 -20.17 17.70
C ALA A 742 -10.89 -19.84 18.12
N THR A 743 -9.90 -20.43 17.47
CA THR A 743 -8.47 -20.11 17.71
C THR A 743 -8.07 -18.73 17.17
N PHE A 744 -8.69 -18.26 16.08
CA PHE A 744 -8.49 -16.89 15.60
C PHE A 744 -9.14 -15.86 16.52
N GLU A 745 -10.35 -16.14 17.04
CA GLU A 745 -11.02 -15.29 18.03
C GLU A 745 -10.18 -15.18 19.33
N GLN A 746 -9.52 -16.27 19.75
CA GLN A 746 -8.55 -16.25 20.86
C GLN A 746 -7.32 -15.38 20.54
N PHE A 747 -6.74 -15.53 19.35
CA PHE A 747 -5.61 -14.70 18.88
C PHE A 747 -5.96 -13.20 18.84
N SER A 748 -7.12 -12.85 18.25
CA SER A 748 -7.65 -11.48 18.23
C SER A 748 -7.88 -10.91 19.64
N GLY A 749 -8.39 -11.74 20.56
CA GLY A 749 -8.53 -11.40 21.98
C GLY A 749 -7.18 -11.14 22.66
N ARG A 750 -6.18 -12.00 22.39
CA ARG A 750 -4.83 -11.87 22.95
C ARG A 750 -4.11 -10.61 22.48
N LEU A 751 -4.27 -10.19 21.23
CA LEU A 751 -3.68 -8.94 20.74
C LEU A 751 -4.26 -7.70 21.45
N LYS A 752 -5.57 -7.68 21.72
CA LYS A 752 -6.21 -6.60 22.51
C LYS A 752 -5.70 -6.55 23.96
N GLU A 753 -5.38 -7.71 24.54
CA GLU A 753 -4.72 -7.77 25.85
C GLU A 753 -3.28 -7.22 25.78
N ILE A 754 -2.53 -7.57 24.72
CA ILE A 754 -1.16 -7.07 24.49
C ILE A 754 -1.14 -5.55 24.32
N GLU A 755 -2.12 -4.96 23.64
CA GLU A 755 -2.25 -3.50 23.52
C GLU A 755 -2.37 -2.84 24.90
N GLY A 756 -3.19 -3.40 25.80
CA GLY A 756 -3.31 -2.94 27.18
C GLY A 756 -2.02 -3.13 28.01
N ILE A 757 -1.25 -4.20 27.77
CA ILE A 757 0.07 -4.41 28.40
C ILE A 757 1.08 -3.35 27.90
N ILE A 758 1.03 -2.99 26.62
CA ILE A 758 1.87 -1.93 26.05
C ILE A 758 1.51 -0.56 26.66
N ASP A 759 0.22 -0.29 26.85
CA ASP A 759 -0.25 0.91 27.56
C ASP A 759 0.21 0.94 29.02
N GLU A 760 0.13 -0.17 29.75
CA GLU A 760 0.62 -0.26 31.13
C GLU A 760 2.13 -0.02 31.20
N ARG A 761 2.91 -0.62 30.28
CA ARG A 761 4.36 -0.39 30.16
C ARG A 761 4.68 1.07 29.83
N ASN A 762 3.95 1.68 28.91
CA ASN A 762 4.08 3.09 28.57
C ASN A 762 3.64 4.02 29.74
N GLY A 763 2.78 3.58 30.65
CA GLY A 763 2.42 4.31 31.87
C GLY A 763 3.39 4.11 33.06
N ASN A 764 4.28 3.11 33.00
CA ASN A 764 5.14 2.75 34.13
C ASN A 764 6.42 3.62 34.20
N GLN A 765 6.48 4.49 35.22
CA GLN A 765 7.58 5.44 35.42
C GLN A 765 8.95 4.81 35.73
N GLU A 766 9.00 3.52 36.09
CA GLU A 766 10.27 2.80 36.28
C GLU A 766 10.89 2.32 34.94
N LEU A 767 10.10 2.25 33.86
CA LEU A 767 10.58 1.86 32.51
C LEU A 767 11.14 3.07 31.75
N ARG A 768 12.39 3.42 32.06
CA ARG A 768 13.07 4.66 31.64
C ARG A 768 13.40 4.76 30.15
N ASN A 769 13.39 3.65 29.39
CA ASN A 769 13.53 3.71 27.93
C ASN A 769 12.17 4.00 27.24
N ARG A 770 11.07 3.98 28.00
CA ARG A 770 9.69 4.34 27.57
C ARG A 770 9.17 5.63 28.21
N ASN A 771 9.69 6.00 29.38
CA ASN A 771 9.21 7.11 30.20
C ASN A 771 10.33 8.09 30.57
N GLY A 772 10.03 9.39 30.49
CA GLY A 772 10.97 10.45 30.86
C GLY A 772 10.53 11.84 30.38
N ALA A 773 11.30 12.87 30.73
CA ALA A 773 11.02 14.23 30.27
C ALA A 773 11.23 14.37 28.76
N GLY A 774 10.15 14.68 28.03
CA GLY A 774 10.16 14.81 26.57
C GLY A 774 10.13 13.47 25.80
N ILE A 775 10.19 12.33 26.48
CA ILE A 775 10.13 11.01 25.83
C ILE A 775 8.72 10.75 25.30
N ALA A 776 8.63 10.27 24.05
CA ALA A 776 7.40 9.76 23.46
C ALA A 776 7.21 8.28 23.86
N PRO A 777 5.98 7.82 24.14
CA PRO A 777 5.68 6.40 24.37
C PRO A 777 6.17 5.53 23.21
N TYR A 778 6.55 4.28 23.50
CA TYR A 778 6.86 3.33 22.44
C TYR A 778 5.59 2.60 22.03
N GLU A 779 5.09 2.88 20.83
CA GLU A 779 3.77 2.42 20.37
C GLU A 779 3.80 1.69 19.03
N LEU A 780 4.97 1.57 18.39
CA LEU A 780 5.16 0.93 17.07
C LEU A 780 4.71 -0.53 16.99
N LEU A 781 4.54 -1.19 18.14
CA LEU A 781 4.06 -2.57 18.26
C LEU A 781 2.65 -2.67 18.88
N LYS A 782 1.91 -1.56 19.05
CA LYS A 782 0.48 -1.62 19.38
C LYS A 782 -0.28 -2.28 18.22
N PRO A 783 -1.05 -3.36 18.43
CA PRO A 783 -1.72 -4.06 17.33
C PRO A 783 -2.66 -3.21 16.47
N SER A 784 -3.29 -2.16 17.01
CA SER A 784 -4.17 -1.26 16.23
C SER A 784 -3.62 0.16 16.02
N SER A 785 -4.15 0.87 15.01
CA SER A 785 -3.91 2.30 14.79
C SER A 785 -5.09 2.98 14.08
N GLU A 786 -5.19 4.30 14.27
CA GLU A 786 -6.04 5.17 13.44
C GLU A 786 -5.37 5.49 12.09
N PRO A 787 -6.11 5.89 11.04
CA PRO A 787 -5.52 6.25 9.73
C PRO A 787 -4.69 7.55 9.77
N GLY A 788 -3.49 7.53 9.20
CA GLY A 788 -2.56 8.67 9.16
C GLY A 788 -1.18 8.32 9.70
N VAL A 789 -0.32 9.33 9.88
CA VAL A 789 0.97 9.15 10.57
C VAL A 789 0.73 9.16 12.07
N THR A 790 0.77 7.99 12.70
CA THR A 790 0.49 7.82 14.13
C THR A 790 1.71 7.41 14.95
N GLY A 791 2.71 6.74 14.35
CA GLY A 791 3.79 6.11 15.12
C GLY A 791 3.35 4.87 15.91
N MET A 792 2.20 4.29 15.55
CA MET A 792 1.64 3.07 16.12
C MET A 792 1.31 2.05 15.01
N GLY A 793 0.75 0.90 15.38
CA GLY A 793 0.06 0.00 14.45
C GLY A 793 0.90 -1.17 13.95
N GLY A 794 0.72 -2.32 14.58
CA GLY A 794 1.08 -3.62 14.06
C GLY A 794 0.11 -4.03 12.96
N GLU A 795 0.44 -3.70 11.71
CA GLU A 795 -0.27 -4.22 10.54
C GLU A 795 -0.52 -5.72 10.68
N ALA A 796 -1.57 -6.23 10.05
CA ALA A 796 -1.74 -7.66 9.82
C ALA A 796 -0.67 -8.25 8.89
N GLY A 797 0.55 -7.70 8.85
CA GLY A 797 1.69 -8.04 8.00
C GLY A 797 1.35 -8.26 6.54
N TYR A 798 0.44 -7.44 6.01
CA TYR A 798 -0.28 -7.67 4.76
C TYR A 798 -0.73 -9.13 4.54
N ASN A 799 -0.97 -9.96 5.57
CA ASN A 799 -1.40 -11.36 5.44
C ASN A 799 -2.80 -11.50 4.82
N SER A 800 -3.52 -10.41 4.64
CA SER A 800 -4.70 -10.34 3.80
C SER A 800 -4.42 -10.03 2.32
N GLU A 801 -3.25 -9.48 1.95
CA GLU A 801 -2.87 -9.13 0.57
C GLU A 801 -1.69 -9.97 0.03
N LEU A 802 -0.60 -10.11 0.79
CA LEU A 802 0.30 -11.26 0.68
C LEU A 802 -0.51 -12.55 0.84
N GLY A 803 -0.20 -13.56 0.03
CA GLY A 803 -0.92 -14.83 -0.02
C GLY A 803 -0.94 -15.68 1.25
N PHE A 804 -0.46 -15.19 2.40
CA PHE A 804 -0.51 -15.85 3.72
C PHE A 804 -1.88 -15.78 4.41
N ARG A 805 -2.93 -15.97 3.61
CA ARG A 805 -4.12 -16.66 4.09
C ARG A 805 -3.69 -18.07 4.48
N LEU A 806 -3.47 -18.31 5.78
CA LEU A 806 -3.32 -19.63 6.37
C LEU A 806 -4.56 -20.47 6.02
N SER A 807 -4.49 -21.11 4.86
CA SER A 807 -5.50 -21.95 4.26
C SER A 807 -4.72 -23.19 3.83
N PRO A 808 -5.32 -24.40 3.76
CA PRO A 808 -4.61 -25.58 3.22
C PRO A 808 -4.29 -25.43 1.72
N SER A 809 -4.53 -24.25 1.15
CA SER A 809 -3.98 -23.74 -0.09
C SER A 809 -3.84 -22.19 -0.03
N LEU A 810 -2.60 -21.70 0.05
CA LEU A 810 -2.22 -20.28 0.19
C LEU A 810 -2.55 -19.44 -1.06
N GLY A 811 -3.16 -18.24 -0.93
CA GLY A 811 -3.18 -17.23 -2.02
C GLY A 811 -4.38 -16.25 -2.15
N VAL A 812 -4.10 -14.95 -1.93
CA VAL A 812 -4.68 -13.69 -2.49
C VAL A 812 -6.03 -13.12 -1.98
N GLY A 813 -6.04 -11.78 -1.81
CA GLY A 813 -6.87 -10.92 -0.94
C GLY A 813 -8.00 -10.05 -1.52
N SER A 814 -8.51 -9.10 -0.71
CA SER A 814 -9.83 -8.43 -0.82
C SER A 814 -9.87 -6.93 -0.47
N GLY A 815 -10.86 -6.16 -0.97
CA GLY A 815 -11.25 -4.86 -0.36
C GLY A 815 -11.94 -3.80 -1.27
N SER A 816 -12.97 -3.09 -0.75
CA SER A 816 -13.38 -1.68 -1.05
C SER A 816 -14.87 -1.31 -0.77
N GLY A 817 -15.16 -0.05 -0.43
CA GLY A 817 -16.52 0.56 -0.45
C GLY A 817 -16.58 2.11 -0.28
N PHE A 818 -17.50 2.82 -0.99
CA PHE A 818 -17.61 4.31 -0.98
C PHE A 818 -19.04 4.89 -1.18
N ARG A 819 -19.26 6.21 -0.90
CA ARG A 819 -20.55 6.98 -1.06
C ARG A 819 -20.35 8.46 -1.50
N ALA A 820 -21.42 9.19 -1.90
CA ALA A 820 -21.38 10.35 -2.86
C ALA A 820 -21.97 11.74 -2.41
N TRP A 821 -22.00 12.75 -3.32
CA TRP A 821 -22.21 14.21 -3.05
C TRP A 821 -23.28 14.94 -3.94
N LEU A 822 -23.84 16.07 -3.47
CA LEU A 822 -24.81 16.96 -4.20
C LEU A 822 -24.63 18.48 -3.92
N ARG A 823 -25.30 19.36 -4.71
CA ARG A 823 -24.92 20.79 -4.92
C ARG A 823 -26.08 21.72 -5.40
N THR A 824 -25.99 23.05 -5.21
CA THR A 824 -26.90 24.11 -5.78
C THR A 824 -26.15 25.40 -6.22
N GLY A 825 -26.85 26.37 -6.84
CA GLY A 825 -26.28 27.56 -7.50
C GLY A 825 -26.91 28.90 -7.09
N SER A 826 -26.31 30.02 -7.55
CA SER A 826 -26.48 31.38 -7.00
C SER A 826 -27.36 32.35 -7.82
N GLY A 827 -28.10 33.24 -7.14
CA GLY A 827 -28.70 34.46 -7.68
C GLY A 827 -28.33 35.71 -6.85
N PHE A 828 -28.18 36.87 -7.50
CA PHE A 828 -27.76 38.14 -6.86
C PHE A 828 -28.94 38.94 -6.30
N GLY A 829 -28.71 39.65 -5.19
CA GLY A 829 -29.60 40.71 -4.68
C GLY A 829 -28.94 41.49 -3.54
N SER A 830 -28.76 42.80 -3.72
CA SER A 830 -28.24 43.73 -2.71
C SER A 830 -29.37 44.51 -2.05
N GLU A 831 -29.32 44.76 -0.74
CA GLU A 831 -29.43 46.12 -0.18
C GLU A 831 -29.19 46.19 1.34
N SER A 832 -29.11 47.42 1.83
CA SER A 832 -28.63 47.86 3.14
C SER A 832 -29.72 48.02 4.22
N GLY A 833 -29.31 48.07 5.49
CA GLY A 833 -29.97 48.91 6.50
C GLY A 833 -30.49 48.19 7.74
N ASP A 834 -29.95 48.61 8.90
CA ASP A 834 -30.53 48.62 10.25
C ASP A 834 -31.49 47.50 10.71
N GLY A 835 -31.02 46.75 11.70
CA GLY A 835 -31.82 46.60 12.93
C GLY A 835 -32.95 45.57 12.95
N VAL A 836 -32.84 44.44 12.23
CA VAL A 836 -33.75 43.29 12.41
C VAL A 836 -32.97 42.02 12.73
N ARG A 837 -33.44 41.24 13.72
CA ARG A 837 -32.94 39.87 13.98
C ARG A 837 -33.36 38.95 12.84
N VAL A 838 -32.56 38.87 11.77
CA VAL A 838 -32.74 37.88 10.71
C VAL A 838 -32.06 36.58 11.14
N GLN A 839 -32.85 35.63 11.65
CA GLN A 839 -32.44 34.23 11.61
C GLN A 839 -32.42 33.81 10.13
N VAL A 840 -31.23 33.59 9.56
CA VAL A 840 -31.08 33.11 8.18
C VAL A 840 -31.28 31.60 8.17
N GLN A 841 -32.08 31.11 7.22
CA GLN A 841 -32.65 29.77 7.27
C GLN A 841 -32.61 29.10 5.87
N PHE A 842 -32.39 27.79 5.81
CA PHE A 842 -32.47 27.03 4.55
C PHE A 842 -33.92 26.92 4.10
N LYS A 843 -34.23 27.16 2.83
CA LYS A 843 -35.60 26.97 2.34
C LYS A 843 -35.78 25.54 1.84
N VAL A 844 -36.57 24.77 2.59
CA VAL A 844 -36.96 23.39 2.27
C VAL A 844 -38.34 23.43 1.62
N GLN A 845 -38.43 22.91 0.39
CA GLN A 845 -39.70 22.72 -0.31
C GLN A 845 -40.01 21.23 -0.44
N ILE A 846 -41.22 20.81 -0.05
CA ILE A 846 -41.68 19.43 -0.24
C ILE A 846 -42.84 19.39 -1.26
N ARG A 847 -42.84 18.41 -2.16
CA ARG A 847 -43.92 18.14 -3.13
C ARG A 847 -44.42 16.69 -3.11
N TYR A 848 -45.67 16.50 -3.52
CA TYR A 848 -46.35 15.21 -3.71
C TYR A 848 -46.58 14.88 -5.22
N ASP A 849 -46.95 13.63 -5.52
CA ASP A 849 -47.30 13.14 -6.86
C ASP A 849 -48.75 13.52 -7.29
N LEU A 850 -49.13 13.21 -8.52
CA LEU A 850 -50.37 13.67 -9.15
C LEU A 850 -51.66 12.98 -8.68
N ASP A 851 -52.75 13.76 -8.66
CA ASP A 851 -54.09 13.25 -8.92
C ASP A 851 -54.20 12.92 -10.44
N HIS A 852 -54.53 11.67 -10.74
CA HIS A 852 -54.59 11.15 -12.11
C HIS A 852 -55.82 11.64 -12.91
N GLU A 853 -56.83 12.25 -12.30
CA GLU A 853 -58.03 12.72 -13.02
C GLU A 853 -57.96 14.20 -13.45
N THR A 854 -57.25 15.07 -12.70
CA THR A 854 -57.41 16.53 -12.83
C THR A 854 -56.20 17.29 -13.39
N GLY A 855 -54.99 16.73 -13.33
CA GLY A 855 -53.80 17.31 -13.99
C GLY A 855 -53.32 18.67 -13.46
N LEU A 856 -53.78 19.10 -12.29
CA LEU A 856 -53.38 20.35 -11.62
C LEU A 856 -52.45 20.08 -10.44
N GLU A 857 -51.26 20.69 -10.46
CA GLU A 857 -50.28 20.59 -9.36
C GLU A 857 -50.47 21.76 -8.36
N LYS A 858 -50.59 21.46 -7.06
CA LYS A 858 -49.74 21.98 -5.96
C LYS A 858 -50.39 21.87 -4.58
N LYS A 859 -49.84 20.97 -3.76
CA LYS A 859 -49.42 21.37 -2.42
C LYS A 859 -47.89 21.39 -2.40
N THR A 860 -47.32 22.57 -2.22
CA THR A 860 -45.89 22.73 -1.96
C THR A 860 -45.76 23.44 -0.63
N ILE A 861 -45.22 22.73 0.37
CA ILE A 861 -44.96 23.34 1.67
C ILE A 861 -43.52 23.85 1.64
N ASN A 862 -43.38 25.16 1.79
CA ASN A 862 -42.10 25.84 1.92
C ASN A 862 -41.93 26.20 3.39
N LYS A 863 -40.86 25.74 4.03
CA LYS A 863 -40.48 26.27 5.33
C LYS A 863 -38.97 26.42 5.43
N TYR A 864 -38.62 27.34 6.30
CA TYR A 864 -37.28 27.76 6.56
C TYR A 864 -36.70 26.92 7.71
N ALA A 865 -35.53 26.32 7.52
CA ALA A 865 -34.86 25.47 8.51
C ALA A 865 -33.77 26.23 9.26
N HIS A 866 -33.77 26.04 10.58
CA HIS A 866 -32.92 26.72 11.53
C HIS A 866 -31.82 25.79 12.01
N ARG A 867 -30.65 26.36 12.33
CA ARG A 867 -29.50 25.60 12.83
C ARG A 867 -29.82 25.01 14.22
N SER A 868 -29.79 23.69 14.35
CA SER A 868 -30.02 22.97 15.60
C SER A 868 -28.73 22.59 16.35
N SER A 869 -27.60 22.40 15.64
CA SER A 869 -26.33 21.98 16.24
C SER A 869 -25.17 22.97 16.10
N LEU A 870 -24.23 22.94 17.04
CA LEU A 870 -22.91 23.56 16.90
C LEU A 870 -22.04 22.75 15.91
N TRP A 871 -20.98 23.38 15.37
CA TRP A 871 -20.12 22.73 14.37
C TRP A 871 -19.27 21.64 15.04
N ASN A 872 -19.31 20.43 14.52
CA ASN A 872 -18.55 19.28 15.02
C ASN A 872 -18.06 18.40 13.85
N LYS A 873 -17.38 17.28 14.15
CA LYS A 873 -16.86 16.32 13.14
C LYS A 873 -17.95 15.68 12.27
N GLU A 874 -19.23 15.74 12.65
CA GLU A 874 -20.33 15.12 11.90
C GLU A 874 -21.01 16.07 10.91
N GLY A 875 -20.96 17.39 11.15
CA GLY A 875 -21.53 18.44 10.29
C GLY A 875 -22.17 19.59 11.08
N ILE A 876 -23.05 20.35 10.40
CA ILE A 876 -24.01 21.26 11.04
C ILE A 876 -25.41 20.73 10.71
N GLN A 877 -26.25 20.56 11.73
CA GLN A 877 -27.65 20.16 11.57
C GLN A 877 -28.54 21.39 11.45
N TYR A 878 -29.53 21.29 10.55
CA TYR A 878 -30.57 22.28 10.31
C TYR A 878 -31.92 21.57 10.27
N GLU A 879 -32.89 22.08 11.03
CA GLU A 879 -34.17 21.42 11.29
C GLU A 879 -35.35 22.36 11.00
N THR A 880 -36.48 21.78 10.59
CA THR A 880 -37.76 22.50 10.41
C THR A 880 -38.93 21.52 10.48
N ASP A 881 -39.94 21.87 11.28
CA ASP A 881 -41.18 21.09 11.38
C ASP A 881 -42.15 21.52 10.28
N LEU A 882 -42.54 20.62 9.37
CA LEU A 882 -43.45 20.96 8.28
C LEU A 882 -44.89 20.58 8.67
N ASP A 883 -45.78 21.56 8.69
CA ASP A 883 -47.21 21.37 8.96
C ASP A 883 -47.88 20.75 7.72
N VAL A 884 -47.84 19.42 7.64
CA VAL A 884 -48.32 18.63 6.52
C VAL A 884 -49.73 18.12 6.79
N SER A 885 -50.69 18.46 5.92
CA SER A 885 -52.07 17.98 6.05
C SER A 885 -52.18 16.49 5.73
N ALA A 886 -53.10 15.76 6.36
CA ALA A 886 -53.23 14.30 6.18
C ALA A 886 -53.54 13.88 4.72
N ASP A 887 -54.13 14.79 3.94
CA ASP A 887 -54.41 14.69 2.50
C ASP A 887 -53.27 15.30 1.63
N PHE A 888 -52.04 15.35 2.13
CA PHE A 888 -50.86 15.76 1.34
C PHE A 888 -50.22 14.61 0.56
N GLY A 889 -50.32 13.36 1.04
CA GLY A 889 -49.75 12.17 0.38
C GLY A 889 -48.26 11.90 0.65
N THR A 890 -47.72 10.86 0.02
CA THR A 890 -46.32 10.39 0.14
C THR A 890 -45.32 11.31 -0.56
N VAL A 891 -44.51 12.05 0.21
CA VAL A 891 -43.46 12.96 -0.30
C VAL A 891 -42.67 12.38 -1.49
N GLY A 892 -42.75 13.06 -2.64
CA GLY A 892 -42.06 12.66 -3.86
C GLY A 892 -40.74 13.39 -4.11
N ALA A 893 -40.59 14.62 -3.62
CA ALA A 893 -39.35 15.38 -3.74
C ALA A 893 -39.13 16.36 -2.57
N VAL A 894 -37.86 16.56 -2.21
CA VAL A 894 -37.38 17.64 -1.34
C VAL A 894 -36.42 18.51 -2.14
N LEU A 895 -36.73 19.81 -2.24
CA LEU A 895 -35.82 20.81 -2.80
C LEU A 895 -35.23 21.61 -1.65
N VAL A 896 -33.91 21.78 -1.64
CA VAL A 896 -33.20 22.59 -0.65
C VAL A 896 -32.49 23.73 -1.36
N GLU A 897 -32.88 24.96 -1.02
CA GLU A 897 -32.26 26.18 -1.52
C GLU A 897 -31.32 26.74 -0.44
N ASN A 898 -30.04 26.88 -0.79
CA ASN A 898 -29.02 27.45 0.08
C ASN A 898 -28.99 28.97 -0.11
N GLU A 899 -29.58 29.71 0.83
CA GLU A 899 -29.57 31.18 0.81
C GLU A 899 -28.29 31.78 1.45
N HIS A 900 -27.32 30.97 1.90
CA HIS A 900 -26.01 31.46 2.31
C HIS A 900 -25.12 31.77 1.11
N HIS A 901 -24.39 32.90 1.16
CA HIS A 901 -23.38 33.28 0.15
C HIS A 901 -22.08 32.43 0.19
N LYS A 902 -22.12 31.21 0.74
CA LYS A 902 -21.02 30.24 0.75
C LYS A 902 -21.56 28.88 0.28
N GLU A 903 -20.76 28.19 -0.53
CA GLU A 903 -21.09 26.82 -0.97
C GLU A 903 -21.09 25.88 0.25
N MET A 904 -22.08 24.99 0.33
CA MET A 904 -22.28 24.07 1.45
C MET A 904 -22.59 22.67 0.93
N TYR A 905 -22.04 21.67 1.61
CA TYR A 905 -22.29 20.26 1.32
C TYR A 905 -23.46 19.73 2.14
N ILE A 906 -24.47 19.19 1.46
CA ILE A 906 -25.58 18.46 2.10
C ILE A 906 -25.18 16.98 2.20
N LYS A 907 -24.77 16.56 3.40
CA LYS A 907 -24.37 15.18 3.73
C LYS A 907 -25.54 14.19 3.65
N ASN A 908 -26.70 14.60 4.16
CA ASN A 908 -27.96 13.86 4.11
C ASN A 908 -29.16 14.82 4.32
N ILE A 909 -30.35 14.35 4.00
CA ILE A 909 -31.63 14.96 4.40
C ILE A 909 -32.44 13.85 5.08
N VAL A 910 -32.96 14.10 6.27
CA VAL A 910 -33.77 13.14 7.03
C VAL A 910 -35.17 13.70 7.17
N LEU A 911 -36.18 12.97 6.68
CA LEU A 911 -37.59 13.24 6.93
C LEU A 911 -38.09 12.28 8.00
N GLN A 912 -38.73 12.81 9.04
CA GLN A 912 -39.37 12.03 10.10
C GLN A 912 -40.89 12.28 10.08
N GLY A 913 -41.68 11.35 10.63
CA GLY A 913 -43.14 11.49 10.74
C GLY A 913 -43.99 10.97 9.58
N PHE A 914 -43.40 10.40 8.53
CA PHE A 914 -44.15 9.74 7.44
C PHE A 914 -44.17 8.20 7.63
N PRO A 915 -45.32 7.53 7.45
CA PRO A 915 -45.48 6.11 7.81
C PRO A 915 -44.75 5.10 6.91
N ASN A 916 -44.21 5.53 5.76
CA ASN A 916 -43.70 4.62 4.71
C ASN A 916 -42.16 4.57 4.60
N GLY A 917 -41.41 5.14 5.56
CA GLY A 917 -39.94 5.12 5.54
C GLY A 917 -39.28 6.10 4.55
N PRO A 918 -37.97 5.97 4.29
CA PRO A 918 -37.22 6.93 3.47
C PRO A 918 -37.63 6.89 1.99
N VAL A 919 -37.65 8.06 1.34
CA VAL A 919 -38.02 8.22 -0.07
C VAL A 919 -36.93 7.63 -0.98
N ASN A 920 -37.26 6.56 -1.70
CA ASN A 920 -36.36 5.94 -2.68
C ASN A 920 -36.17 6.84 -3.91
N SER A 921 -34.94 6.92 -4.42
CA SER A 921 -34.64 7.63 -5.66
C SER A 921 -35.14 6.87 -6.89
N TYR A 922 -35.97 7.52 -7.71
CA TYR A 922 -36.54 6.91 -8.91
C TYR A 922 -35.53 6.79 -10.08
N LEU A 923 -35.58 5.68 -10.81
CA LEU A 923 -34.96 5.61 -12.15
C LEU A 923 -35.63 6.60 -13.12
N PRO A 924 -34.95 7.05 -14.18
CA PRO A 924 -35.57 7.91 -15.21
C PRO A 924 -36.83 7.29 -15.84
N SER A 925 -36.86 5.97 -16.03
CA SER A 925 -38.02 5.21 -16.53
C SER A 925 -39.13 5.01 -15.49
N GLN A 926 -38.81 5.14 -14.20
CA GLN A 926 -39.72 4.96 -13.07
C GLN A 926 -40.10 6.28 -12.39
N THR A 927 -39.69 7.43 -12.96
CA THR A 927 -40.00 8.74 -12.41
C THR A 927 -41.52 8.98 -12.47
N PRO A 928 -42.20 9.15 -11.32
CA PRO A 928 -43.64 9.36 -11.26
C PRO A 928 -44.07 10.59 -12.04
N SER A 929 -45.28 10.57 -12.58
CA SER A 929 -45.75 11.61 -13.50
C SER A 929 -45.68 13.02 -12.92
N GLY A 930 -45.95 13.21 -11.62
CA GLY A 930 -45.83 14.52 -10.97
C GLY A 930 -44.39 15.03 -10.84
N LEU A 931 -43.39 14.15 -10.87
CA LEU A 931 -41.98 14.50 -10.69
C LEU A 931 -41.20 14.64 -12.02
N ARG A 932 -41.75 14.15 -13.14
CA ARG A 932 -41.07 14.18 -14.45
C ARG A 932 -40.65 15.58 -14.87
N ARG A 933 -41.49 16.59 -14.65
CA ARG A 933 -41.16 17.98 -14.98
C ARG A 933 -39.94 18.50 -14.21
N LEU A 934 -39.84 18.21 -12.91
CA LEU A 934 -38.66 18.60 -12.12
C LEU A 934 -37.40 17.88 -12.62
N ARG A 935 -37.55 16.61 -13.02
CA ARG A 935 -36.46 15.83 -13.61
C ARG A 935 -36.06 16.33 -15.01
N GLU A 936 -37.00 16.83 -15.79
CA GLU A 936 -36.76 17.49 -17.08
C GLU A 936 -36.06 18.84 -16.89
N GLU A 937 -36.52 19.70 -15.97
CA GLU A 937 -35.87 20.97 -15.60
C GLU A 937 -34.44 20.74 -15.09
N GLU A 938 -34.23 19.70 -14.28
CA GLU A 938 -32.89 19.25 -13.87
C GLU A 938 -32.07 18.79 -15.08
N LEU A 939 -32.59 17.90 -15.94
CA LEU A 939 -31.87 17.39 -17.11
C LEU A 939 -31.55 18.48 -18.14
N GLU A 940 -32.40 19.49 -18.32
CA GLU A 940 -32.10 20.67 -19.14
C GLU A 940 -30.97 21.50 -18.53
N THR A 941 -31.01 21.71 -17.20
CA THR A 941 -29.91 22.36 -16.46
C THR A 941 -28.60 21.56 -16.58
N LEU A 942 -28.67 20.23 -16.53
CA LEU A 942 -27.53 19.33 -16.65
C LEU A 942 -27.02 19.20 -18.09
N ARG A 943 -27.84 19.48 -19.12
CA ARG A 943 -27.41 19.54 -20.53
C ARG A 943 -26.84 20.91 -20.91
N GLY A 944 -27.39 21.97 -20.31
CA GLY A 944 -27.06 23.35 -20.63
C GLY A 944 -27.50 23.79 -22.03
N ASN A 945 -27.36 25.08 -22.32
CA ASN A 945 -27.82 25.71 -23.56
C ASN A 945 -26.78 25.70 -24.71
N GLY A 946 -25.67 24.98 -24.56
CA GLY A 946 -24.59 24.96 -25.55
C GLY A 946 -23.89 26.31 -25.78
N ARG A 947 -23.86 27.22 -24.80
CA ARG A 947 -23.18 28.53 -24.86
C ARG A 947 -22.50 28.87 -23.52
N GLY A 948 -21.60 29.86 -23.56
CA GLY A 948 -20.85 30.36 -22.39
C GLY A 948 -19.63 29.51 -22.00
N GLU A 949 -18.70 30.13 -21.27
CA GLU A 949 -17.58 29.45 -20.60
C GLU A 949 -18.08 28.71 -19.36
N ARG A 950 -17.62 27.47 -19.16
CA ARG A 950 -18.03 26.65 -18.00
C ARG A 950 -17.30 27.08 -16.75
N LYS A 951 -18.05 27.37 -15.70
CA LYS A 951 -17.51 27.63 -14.36
C LYS A 951 -17.34 26.30 -13.63
N PHE A 952 -16.37 26.21 -12.71
CA PHE A 952 -16.16 25.00 -11.89
C PHE A 952 -17.43 24.58 -11.13
N PHE A 953 -18.29 25.55 -10.85
CA PHE A 953 -19.58 25.40 -10.21
C PHE A 953 -20.75 25.25 -11.22
N GLU A 954 -20.55 24.61 -12.37
CA GLU A 954 -21.63 24.22 -13.30
C GLU A 954 -21.70 22.70 -13.46
N ARG A 955 -22.89 22.10 -13.32
CA ARG A 955 -23.12 20.66 -13.57
C ARG A 955 -23.56 20.40 -15.01
N ILE A 956 -22.96 21.08 -15.98
CA ILE A 956 -23.36 21.02 -17.40
C ILE A 956 -22.49 20.02 -18.17
N TYR A 957 -23.11 18.94 -18.63
CA TYR A 957 -22.52 17.87 -19.43
C TYR A 957 -22.78 18.10 -20.93
N ASP A 958 -22.17 19.16 -21.47
CA ASP A 958 -22.13 19.46 -22.91
C ASP A 958 -20.80 19.01 -23.53
N TYR A 959 -20.80 18.66 -24.82
CA TYR A 959 -19.66 18.04 -25.50
C TYR A 959 -19.19 18.85 -26.70
N ASP A 960 -17.88 19.09 -26.77
CA ASP A 960 -17.23 19.79 -27.87
C ASP A 960 -16.20 18.88 -28.57
N VAL A 961 -15.77 19.31 -29.74
CA VAL A 961 -14.60 18.75 -30.41
C VAL A 961 -13.33 19.10 -29.62
N TYR A 962 -12.28 18.31 -29.81
CA TYR A 962 -10.94 18.61 -29.30
C TYR A 962 -10.31 19.74 -30.12
N ASN A 963 -10.75 20.96 -29.84
CA ASN A 963 -10.29 22.23 -30.42
C ASN A 963 -9.26 22.95 -29.52
N ASP A 964 -8.85 22.33 -28.42
CA ASP A 964 -8.00 22.87 -27.35
C ASP A 964 -6.65 22.14 -27.19
N LEU A 965 -6.34 21.17 -28.06
CA LEU A 965 -5.10 20.39 -28.02
C LEU A 965 -3.85 21.18 -28.44
N GLY A 966 -4.02 22.39 -29.01
CA GLY A 966 -2.93 23.22 -29.52
C GLY A 966 -3.03 24.66 -29.06
N ASP A 967 -1.90 25.36 -29.08
CA ASP A 967 -1.74 26.74 -28.62
C ASP A 967 -1.15 27.63 -29.74
N PRO A 968 -1.92 27.90 -30.81
CA PRO A 968 -1.43 28.63 -31.99
C PRO A 968 -1.09 30.10 -31.69
N ASP A 969 -1.66 30.67 -30.63
CA ASP A 969 -1.37 32.04 -30.20
C ASP A 969 0.05 32.16 -29.61
N LYS A 970 0.61 31.07 -29.04
CA LYS A 970 2.05 30.99 -28.69
C LYS A 970 2.95 30.70 -29.90
N SER A 971 2.63 29.69 -30.73
CA SER A 971 3.37 29.41 -31.98
C SER A 971 2.51 28.61 -32.97
N GLU A 972 2.64 28.86 -34.29
CA GLU A 972 2.00 28.04 -35.32
C GLU A 972 2.43 26.56 -35.24
N ASP A 973 3.65 26.25 -34.80
CA ASP A 973 4.12 24.86 -34.60
C ASP A 973 3.36 24.13 -33.49
N LEU A 974 2.66 24.85 -32.62
CA LEU A 974 1.80 24.31 -31.57
C LEU A 974 0.34 24.18 -32.00
N LYS A 975 0.00 24.50 -33.25
CA LYS A 975 -1.32 24.25 -33.84
C LYS A 975 -1.57 22.75 -33.93
N ARG A 976 -2.77 22.32 -33.54
CA ARG A 976 -3.19 20.91 -33.61
C ARG A 976 -4.50 20.78 -34.39
N PRO A 977 -4.71 19.66 -35.10
CA PRO A 977 -5.95 19.41 -35.81
C PRO A 977 -7.11 19.24 -34.82
N VAL A 978 -8.27 19.81 -35.17
CA VAL A 978 -9.49 19.64 -34.38
C VAL A 978 -10.04 18.22 -34.55
N LEU A 979 -10.10 17.44 -33.46
CA LEU A 979 -10.58 16.05 -33.48
C LEU A 979 -12.03 15.94 -32.98
N GLY A 980 -12.83 15.06 -33.58
CA GLY A 980 -14.26 14.84 -33.24
C GLY A 980 -15.25 15.61 -34.11
N GLY A 981 -14.74 16.37 -35.09
CA GLY A 981 -15.52 16.97 -36.17
C GLY A 981 -15.65 16.05 -37.40
N LYS A 982 -16.51 16.41 -38.36
CA LYS A 982 -16.78 15.60 -39.57
C LYS A 982 -15.54 15.17 -40.35
N ASN A 983 -14.50 16.00 -40.37
CA ASN A 983 -13.29 15.77 -41.18
C ASN A 983 -12.26 14.86 -40.47
N ARG A 984 -12.37 14.68 -39.14
CA ARG A 984 -11.48 13.85 -38.31
C ARG A 984 -12.31 13.25 -37.17
N PRO A 985 -13.07 12.17 -37.42
CA PRO A 985 -13.91 11.54 -36.41
C PRO A 985 -13.04 11.02 -35.25
N PHE A 986 -13.47 11.34 -34.03
CA PHE A 986 -12.82 11.04 -32.77
C PHE A 986 -13.89 11.20 -31.66
N PRO A 987 -13.70 10.66 -30.45
CA PRO A 987 -14.55 11.01 -29.32
C PRO A 987 -14.62 12.53 -29.09
N ARG A 988 -15.66 12.99 -28.39
CA ARG A 988 -15.79 14.40 -27.99
C ARG A 988 -15.38 14.58 -26.54
N ARG A 989 -14.80 15.74 -26.23
CA ARG A 989 -14.44 16.14 -24.86
C ARG A 989 -15.62 16.87 -24.20
N CYS A 990 -15.62 16.97 -22.88
CA CYS A 990 -16.50 17.92 -22.21
C CYS A 990 -16.15 19.35 -22.65
N ARG A 991 -17.17 20.14 -22.97
CA ARG A 991 -17.01 21.50 -23.47
C ARG A 991 -16.58 22.44 -22.36
N THR A 992 -15.41 23.06 -22.49
CA THR A 992 -14.95 24.12 -21.59
C THR A 992 -15.58 25.49 -21.87
N GLY A 993 -16.04 25.72 -23.10
CA GLY A 993 -16.73 26.95 -23.49
C GLY A 993 -15.84 28.20 -23.61
N ARG A 994 -14.51 28.03 -23.54
CA ARG A 994 -13.52 29.08 -23.76
C ARG A 994 -13.68 29.73 -25.15
N PRO A 995 -13.41 31.04 -25.30
CA PRO A 995 -13.43 31.69 -26.61
C PRO A 995 -12.34 31.15 -27.54
N PRO A 996 -12.51 31.23 -28.88
CA PRO A 996 -11.47 30.85 -29.84
C PRO A 996 -10.19 31.69 -29.70
N THR A 997 -9.05 31.06 -29.98
CA THR A 997 -7.72 31.71 -30.10
C THR A 997 -7.69 32.71 -31.25
N GLN A 998 -6.92 33.79 -31.12
CA GLN A 998 -6.91 34.88 -32.10
C GLN A 998 -6.37 34.42 -33.48
N ARG A 999 -5.37 33.53 -33.49
CA ARG A 999 -4.80 32.92 -34.70
C ARG A 999 -5.52 31.65 -35.16
N GLY A 1000 -6.58 31.23 -34.46
CA GLY A 1000 -7.26 29.94 -34.67
C GLY A 1000 -8.24 29.86 -35.84
N ASN A 1001 -8.47 30.94 -36.59
CA ASN A 1001 -9.52 30.97 -37.61
C ASN A 1001 -9.19 30.14 -38.86
N TYR A 1002 -10.16 29.32 -39.27
CA TYR A 1002 -10.06 28.37 -40.38
C TYR A 1002 -9.79 29.05 -41.74
N ILE A 1003 -8.76 28.59 -42.45
CA ILE A 1003 -8.67 28.71 -43.91
C ILE A 1003 -8.84 27.32 -44.50
N ASN A 1004 -9.89 27.13 -45.30
CA ASN A 1004 -10.09 25.91 -46.10
C ASN A 1004 -9.06 25.89 -47.24
N ILE A 1005 -7.90 25.27 -47.01
CA ILE A 1005 -7.00 24.90 -48.10
C ILE A 1005 -7.60 23.68 -48.79
N LYS A 1006 -8.17 23.90 -49.98
CA LYS A 1006 -8.50 22.81 -50.91
C LYS A 1006 -7.20 22.14 -51.32
N LEU A 1007 -7.12 20.83 -51.14
CA LEU A 1007 -6.12 20.00 -51.82
C LEU A 1007 -6.47 19.96 -53.31
N ASN A 1008 -5.49 20.32 -54.14
CA ASN A 1008 -5.40 19.94 -55.55
C ASN A 1008 -3.94 19.50 -55.77
N ASP A 1009 -3.80 18.36 -56.45
CA ASP A 1009 -2.58 17.64 -56.87
C ASP A 1009 -1.58 17.26 -55.75
#